data_AF-A0A3Q7H0U0-F1
#
_entry.id   AF-A0A3Q7H0U0-F1
#
_cell.length_a   1.000
_cell.length_b   1.000
_cell.length_c   1.000
_cell.angle_alpha   90.00
_cell.angle_beta   90.00
_cell.angle_gamma   90.00
#
_symmetry.space_group_name_H-M   'P 1'
#
loop_
_entity.id
_entity.type
_entity.pdbx_description
1 polymer ?
#
loop_
_entity_poly.entity_id
_entity_poly.type
_entity_poly.pdbx_seq_one_letter_code
_entity_poly.pdbx_strand_id
1 'polypeptide(L)'
;MREILHIQGGQCGNQIGSKFWEVVCAEHGIDSTGRYQGDTDLQLERVNVYYNEASGGRFVPRAVLMDLEPGTMDSIRSGTYGQIFRPDNFVFGQSGAGNNWAKGHYTEGAELIDSVLDVVRKEAENCDCLQGFQVCHSLGGGTGSGMGTLLISKIREEYPDRMMLTFSVFPSPKVSDTVVEPYNATLSVHQLVENADECMVLDNEALYDICFRTLKLTTPSFGDLNHLISATMSGVTCCLRFPGQLNSDLRKLAVNLIPFPRLHFFMVGFAPLTSRGSQQYRALTVPELTQQMWDAKNMMCAADPRHGRYLTASAMFRGKMSTKEVDEQMLNVQNKNSSYFIEWIPNNVKSTVCDIPPTGLKMASTFIGNSTSIQEMFRRVSEQFTAMFRRKAFLHWYTGEGMDEMEFTEAESNMNDLVSEYQQAPKWCMNHLEIEMGKYELFMVILLVSGYGFVDGLRMDYYFMMGCPFAEGIVKNIVNRHLQADPTLAAALVRMHFHDCFVQGCDASVLIDSTKGNTAEKDSPANLSVRGYEVIDEVKEQLEIQCPGVVSCADILAMAARDAAGGPVYDIPKGRKDGTRSRIEDTINLPPPTLNSSELIRLFGQHGFTAQEMVALSGAHTLGVARCSSFKHRLSNFDSTHDVDPTLDAQFAKTLSKRCANSDKSEQAFDNTKDSFDNDYYYGLQRNTGVLFSDQTLYNHPRTRGIVNAYAFNQAMFFLDFQQAMIKMGLLDVKEGSKGEVRANCRIIN
;
A
#
# COMPACT_ATOMS: atom_id res chain seq x y z
N MET A 1 19.70 -7.85 20.61
CA MET A 1 20.78 -7.60 19.63
C MET A 1 20.12 -7.43 18.27
N ARG A 2 20.52 -6.41 17.52
CA ARG A 2 19.68 -5.66 16.57
C ARG A 2 20.59 -4.79 15.70
N GLU A 3 21.45 -5.42 14.91
CA GLU A 3 22.54 -4.77 14.18
C GLU A 3 22.06 -4.10 12.88
N ILE A 4 22.72 -3.02 12.46
CA ILE A 4 22.49 -2.34 11.18
C ILE A 4 23.81 -2.24 10.44
N LEU A 5 23.83 -2.70 9.18
CA LEU A 5 24.99 -2.51 8.30
C LEU A 5 24.86 -1.17 7.58
N HIS A 6 25.84 -0.29 7.75
CA HIS A 6 25.88 0.99 7.08
C HIS A 6 26.71 0.91 5.80
N ILE A 7 26.20 1.43 4.70
CA ILE A 7 26.86 1.38 3.39
C ILE A 7 26.92 2.79 2.81
N GLN A 8 28.08 3.19 2.32
CA GLN A 8 28.33 4.52 1.75
C GLN A 8 28.79 4.37 0.30
N GLY A 9 28.02 4.97 -0.63
CA GLY A 9 28.25 4.84 -2.07
C GLY A 9 28.60 6.17 -2.74
N GLY A 10 29.74 6.18 -3.44
CA GLY A 10 30.21 7.32 -4.22
C GLY A 10 30.69 8.51 -3.39
N GLN A 11 31.17 9.56 -4.06
CA GLN A 11 31.78 10.71 -3.39
C GLN A 11 30.88 11.37 -2.33
N CYS A 12 29.62 11.68 -2.67
CA CYS A 12 28.69 12.33 -1.75
C CYS A 12 28.32 11.41 -0.58
N GLY A 13 27.99 10.14 -0.86
CA GLY A 13 27.63 9.15 0.16
C GLY A 13 28.73 8.93 1.19
N ASN A 14 29.98 8.86 0.73
CA ASN A 14 31.16 8.74 1.57
C ASN A 14 31.43 9.99 2.42
N GLN A 15 31.21 11.19 1.88
CA GLN A 15 31.39 12.43 2.64
C GLN A 15 30.33 12.58 3.75
N ILE A 16 29.04 12.37 3.44
CA ILE A 16 27.96 12.45 4.43
C ILE A 16 28.08 11.33 5.47
N GLY A 17 28.45 10.13 5.03
CA GLY A 17 28.61 8.97 5.90
C GLY A 17 29.82 9.11 6.83
N SER A 18 30.93 9.66 6.34
CA SER A 18 32.08 10.02 7.20
C SER A 18 31.66 11.02 8.28
N LYS A 19 30.94 12.09 7.91
CA LYS A 19 30.41 13.06 8.89
C LYS A 19 29.39 12.45 9.87
N PHE A 20 28.54 11.53 9.41
CA PHE A 20 27.66 10.78 10.28
C PHE A 20 28.45 10.00 11.34
N TRP A 21 29.49 9.26 10.95
CA TRP A 21 30.32 8.53 11.91
C TRP A 21 31.07 9.44 12.87
N GLU A 22 31.55 10.62 12.43
CA GLU A 22 32.15 11.60 13.35
C GLU A 22 31.16 12.01 14.46
N VAL A 23 29.91 12.30 14.10
CA VAL A 23 28.86 12.71 15.04
C VAL A 23 28.46 11.55 15.96
N VAL A 24 28.24 10.36 15.41
CA VAL A 24 27.85 9.18 16.19
C VAL A 24 28.96 8.73 17.14
N CYS A 25 30.22 8.76 16.71
CA CYS A 25 31.36 8.47 17.60
C CYS A 25 31.40 9.47 18.77
N ALA A 26 31.22 10.76 18.49
CA ALA A 26 31.18 11.77 19.54
C ALA A 26 30.00 11.55 20.52
N GLU A 27 28.82 11.16 20.04
CA GLU A 27 27.65 10.89 20.89
C GLU A 27 27.83 9.63 21.76
N HIS A 28 28.50 8.60 21.26
CA HIS A 28 28.81 7.38 22.01
C HIS A 28 30.12 7.49 22.81
N GLY A 29 30.82 8.63 22.77
CA GLY A 29 32.09 8.83 23.49
C GLY A 29 33.23 7.94 22.97
N ILE A 30 33.22 7.61 21.68
CA ILE A 30 34.27 6.79 21.04
C ILE A 30 35.28 7.73 20.37
N ASP A 31 36.55 7.57 20.72
CA ASP A 31 37.63 8.37 20.13
C ASP A 31 38.03 7.90 18.71
N SER A 32 38.93 8.63 18.05
CA SER A 32 39.42 8.26 16.70
C SER A 32 40.19 6.94 16.65
N THR A 33 40.64 6.42 17.79
CA THR A 33 41.27 5.10 17.90
C THR A 33 40.25 3.99 18.10
N GLY A 34 38.96 4.31 18.29
CA GLY A 34 37.88 3.37 18.56
C GLY A 34 37.78 2.98 20.03
N ARG A 35 38.42 3.68 20.96
CA ARG A 35 38.29 3.42 22.39
C ARG A 35 37.19 4.27 23.00
N TYR A 36 36.44 3.67 23.93
CA TYR A 36 35.44 4.40 24.70
C TYR A 36 36.09 5.29 25.76
N GLN A 37 35.77 6.58 25.71
CA GLN A 37 36.12 7.61 26.69
C GLN A 37 34.86 8.37 27.16
N GLY A 38 33.69 7.76 27.03
CA GLY A 38 32.43 8.38 27.43
C GLY A 38 32.22 8.38 28.95
N ASP A 39 31.23 9.17 29.37
CA ASP A 39 30.95 9.44 30.79
C ASP A 39 29.70 8.69 31.30
N THR A 40 28.90 8.06 30.42
CA THR A 40 27.58 7.51 30.78
C THR A 40 27.36 6.12 30.19
N ASP A 41 26.95 5.17 31.03
CA ASP A 41 26.70 3.76 30.65
C ASP A 41 25.64 3.61 29.53
N LEU A 42 24.67 4.53 29.45
CA LEU A 42 23.66 4.56 28.38
C LEU A 42 24.26 4.68 26.97
N GLN A 43 25.49 5.21 26.85
CA GLN A 43 26.19 5.28 25.57
C GLN A 43 26.65 3.90 25.08
N LEU A 44 26.88 2.95 25.98
CA LEU A 44 27.33 1.60 25.65
C LEU A 44 26.17 0.60 25.50
N GLU A 45 25.01 0.87 26.09
CA GLU A 45 23.90 -0.09 26.16
C GLU A 45 23.46 -0.67 24.80
N ARG A 46 23.46 0.16 23.73
CA ARG A 46 23.11 -0.25 22.35
C ARG A 46 24.19 0.11 21.34
N VAL A 47 25.44 0.18 21.77
CA VAL A 47 26.58 0.48 20.89
C VAL A 47 26.73 -0.57 19.78
N ASN A 48 26.36 -1.81 20.06
CA ASN A 48 26.42 -2.94 19.13
C ASN A 48 25.52 -2.79 17.89
N VAL A 49 24.56 -1.86 17.89
CA VAL A 49 23.69 -1.61 16.73
C VAL A 49 24.52 -1.17 15.51
N TYR A 50 25.52 -0.30 15.73
CA TYR A 50 26.36 0.26 14.68
C TYR A 50 27.85 -0.12 14.79
N TYR A 51 28.30 -0.61 15.94
CA TYR A 51 29.71 -0.94 16.16
C TYR A 51 29.91 -2.43 16.43
N ASN A 52 31.01 -2.96 15.90
CA ASN A 52 31.56 -4.25 16.28
C ASN A 52 32.56 -4.05 17.43
N GLU A 53 32.42 -4.84 18.49
CA GLU A 53 33.41 -4.87 19.58
C GLU A 53 34.57 -5.79 19.19
N ALA A 54 35.74 -5.19 18.95
CA ALA A 54 36.97 -5.91 18.64
C ALA A 54 37.83 -6.13 19.90
N SER A 55 38.79 -7.06 19.79
CA SER A 55 39.73 -7.37 20.86
C SER A 55 40.42 -6.12 21.40
N GLY A 56 40.48 -5.98 22.73
CA GLY A 56 41.11 -4.83 23.39
C GLY A 56 40.17 -3.64 23.65
N GLY A 57 38.85 -3.88 23.65
CA GLY A 57 37.84 -2.86 23.97
C GLY A 57 37.73 -1.78 22.90
N ARG A 58 38.00 -2.14 21.63
CA ARG A 58 37.96 -1.23 20.49
C ARG A 58 36.65 -1.41 19.75
N PHE A 59 35.88 -0.34 19.57
CA PHE A 59 34.66 -0.30 18.78
C PHE A 59 35.00 0.08 17.34
N VAL A 60 34.63 -0.78 16.39
CA VAL A 60 34.86 -0.59 14.95
C VAL A 60 33.51 -0.40 14.27
N PRO A 61 33.28 0.68 13.50
CA PRO A 61 32.05 0.86 12.76
C PRO A 61 31.73 -0.30 11.83
N ARG A 62 30.48 -0.75 11.85
CA ARG A 62 29.91 -1.69 10.89
C ARG A 62 29.54 -0.95 9.62
N ALA A 63 30.57 -0.53 8.89
CA ALA A 63 30.46 0.27 7.67
C ALA A 63 31.17 -0.40 6.49
N VAL A 64 30.56 -0.30 5.31
CA VAL A 64 31.15 -0.64 4.01
C VAL A 64 31.23 0.64 3.18
N LEU A 65 32.42 0.94 2.68
CA LEU A 65 32.68 2.15 1.89
C LEU A 65 32.99 1.73 0.46
N MET A 66 32.18 2.19 -0.49
CA MET A 66 32.38 1.91 -1.90
C MET A 66 32.46 3.17 -2.74
N ASP A 67 33.41 3.19 -3.68
CA ASP A 67 33.50 4.20 -4.72
C ASP A 67 34.25 3.63 -5.93
N LEU A 68 33.85 4.06 -7.13
CA LEU A 68 34.57 3.72 -8.35
C LEU A 68 35.86 4.55 -8.48
N GLU A 69 35.95 5.66 -7.75
CA GLU A 69 37.13 6.54 -7.71
C GLU A 69 37.98 6.31 -6.44
N PRO A 70 39.31 6.10 -6.57
CA PRO A 70 40.18 5.87 -5.41
C PRO A 70 40.39 7.13 -4.55
N GLY A 71 40.31 8.33 -5.14
CA GLY A 71 40.62 9.60 -4.46
C GLY A 71 39.70 9.92 -3.28
N THR A 72 38.44 9.47 -3.34
CA THR A 72 37.50 9.61 -2.23
C THR A 72 37.99 8.84 -0.99
N MET A 73 38.52 7.64 -1.17
CA MET A 73 38.96 6.79 -0.06
C MET A 73 40.17 7.35 0.67
N ASP A 74 41.10 7.97 -0.05
CA ASP A 74 42.27 8.62 0.55
C ASP A 74 41.88 9.86 1.35
N SER A 75 40.85 10.59 0.88
CA SER A 75 40.26 11.71 1.61
C SER A 75 39.59 11.26 2.92
N ILE A 76 38.91 10.10 2.92
CA ILE A 76 38.30 9.54 4.14
C ILE A 76 39.37 9.05 5.11
N ARG A 77 40.38 8.31 4.61
CA ARG A 77 41.48 7.76 5.44
C ARG A 77 42.32 8.84 6.12
N SER A 78 42.49 9.99 5.47
CA SER A 78 43.18 11.16 6.04
C SER A 78 42.30 12.00 6.98
N GLY A 79 40.99 11.74 7.02
CA GLY A 79 40.07 12.38 7.96
C GLY A 79 40.30 11.97 9.42
N THR A 80 39.75 12.76 10.35
CA THR A 80 39.96 12.61 11.80
C THR A 80 39.63 11.21 12.33
N TYR A 81 38.56 10.59 11.81
CA TYR A 81 38.10 9.24 12.17
C TYR A 81 38.44 8.20 11.10
N GLY A 82 39.24 8.52 10.08
CA GLY A 82 39.52 7.61 8.96
C GLY A 82 40.12 6.27 9.37
N GLN A 83 40.88 6.25 10.48
CA GLN A 83 41.58 5.06 11.00
C GLN A 83 40.70 4.13 11.84
N ILE A 84 39.45 4.52 12.12
CA ILE A 84 38.50 3.70 12.87
C ILE A 84 37.87 2.60 12.00
N PHE A 85 37.75 2.87 10.70
CA PHE A 85 37.15 1.95 9.74
C PHE A 85 38.06 0.75 9.50
N ARG A 86 37.45 -0.42 9.27
CA ARG A 86 38.20 -1.63 8.91
C ARG A 86 38.80 -1.44 7.50
N PRO A 87 40.12 -1.61 7.30
CA PRO A 87 40.75 -1.47 5.98
C PRO A 87 40.15 -2.41 4.92
N ASP A 88 39.75 -3.62 5.33
CA ASP A 88 39.11 -4.62 4.46
C ASP A 88 37.74 -4.16 3.92
N ASN A 89 37.10 -3.18 4.54
CA ASN A 89 35.76 -2.72 4.16
C ASN A 89 35.79 -1.53 3.18
N PHE A 90 36.98 -1.14 2.72
CA PHE A 90 37.16 -0.16 1.64
C PHE A 90 37.22 -0.90 0.32
N VAL A 91 36.14 -0.82 -0.47
CA VAL A 91 36.08 -1.41 -1.81
C VAL A 91 36.10 -0.29 -2.82
N PHE A 92 37.10 -0.24 -3.68
CA PHE A 92 37.21 0.85 -4.65
C PHE A 92 37.72 0.41 -6.02
N GLY A 93 37.21 1.08 -7.05
CA GLY A 93 37.61 0.90 -8.43
C GLY A 93 38.87 1.71 -8.79
N GLN A 94 39.28 1.57 -10.05
CA GLN A 94 40.35 2.39 -10.66
C GLN A 94 39.81 3.43 -11.64
N SER A 95 38.55 3.27 -12.08
CA SER A 95 37.88 4.05 -13.11
C SER A 95 36.64 4.70 -12.53
N GLY A 96 36.48 6.02 -12.67
CA GLY A 96 35.27 6.72 -12.20
C GLY A 96 34.08 6.59 -13.14
N ALA A 97 32.86 6.71 -12.60
CA ALA A 97 31.63 6.69 -13.39
C ALA A 97 31.40 7.98 -14.22
N GLY A 98 32.11 9.08 -13.92
CA GLY A 98 32.04 10.32 -14.69
C GLY A 98 30.63 10.94 -14.77
N ASN A 99 29.86 10.90 -13.68
CA ASN A 99 28.46 11.34 -13.62
C ASN A 99 27.52 10.63 -14.60
N ASN A 100 27.83 9.40 -14.99
CA ASN A 100 26.98 8.57 -15.84
C ASN A 100 26.40 7.39 -15.03
N TRP A 101 25.07 7.38 -14.86
CA TRP A 101 24.37 6.31 -14.16
C TRP A 101 24.54 4.95 -14.84
N ALA A 102 24.50 4.88 -16.17
CA ALA A 102 24.62 3.62 -16.91
C ALA A 102 26.00 2.98 -16.69
N LYS A 103 27.07 3.78 -16.55
CA LYS A 103 28.39 3.25 -16.18
C LYS A 103 28.41 2.63 -14.79
N GLY A 104 27.79 3.30 -13.84
CA GLY A 104 27.66 2.80 -12.48
C GLY A 104 26.78 1.55 -12.39
N HIS A 105 25.78 1.41 -13.26
CA HIS A 105 24.80 0.34 -13.16
C HIS A 105 25.12 -0.89 -14.03
N TYR A 106 25.63 -0.70 -15.25
CA TYR A 106 25.78 -1.78 -16.23
C TYR A 106 27.24 -2.15 -16.54
N THR A 107 28.20 -1.23 -16.39
CA THR A 107 29.60 -1.47 -16.76
C THR A 107 30.52 -1.50 -15.54
N GLU A 108 31.22 -0.41 -15.25
CA GLU A 108 32.25 -0.35 -14.19
C GLU A 108 31.72 -0.75 -12.80
N GLY A 109 30.49 -0.31 -12.45
CA GLY A 109 29.90 -0.68 -11.16
C GLY A 109 29.45 -2.14 -11.09
N ALA A 110 29.04 -2.73 -12.22
CA ALA A 110 28.68 -4.15 -12.29
C ALA A 110 29.91 -5.06 -12.13
N GLU A 111 31.11 -4.61 -12.54
CA GLU A 111 32.34 -5.35 -12.30
C GLU A 111 32.78 -5.31 -10.82
N LEU A 112 32.56 -4.18 -10.13
CA LEU A 112 32.98 -4.01 -8.73
C LEU A 112 31.95 -4.56 -7.71
N ILE A 113 30.68 -4.71 -8.11
CA ILE A 113 29.59 -5.00 -7.18
C ILE A 113 29.77 -6.31 -6.40
N ASP A 114 30.29 -7.35 -7.03
CA ASP A 114 30.50 -8.66 -6.39
C ASP A 114 31.49 -8.56 -5.23
N SER A 115 32.54 -7.74 -5.39
CA SER A 115 33.51 -7.48 -4.31
C SER A 115 32.86 -6.74 -3.13
N VAL A 116 31.95 -5.81 -3.41
CA VAL A 116 31.18 -5.11 -2.36
C VAL A 116 30.24 -6.08 -1.66
N LEU A 117 29.52 -6.92 -2.41
CA LEU A 117 28.59 -7.91 -1.87
C LEU A 117 29.30 -8.93 -0.97
N ASP A 118 30.51 -9.36 -1.31
CA ASP A 118 31.30 -10.25 -0.46
C ASP A 118 31.63 -9.62 0.90
N VAL A 119 31.98 -8.33 0.93
CA VAL A 119 32.19 -7.60 2.19
C VAL A 119 30.88 -7.44 2.96
N VAL A 120 29.78 -7.13 2.25
CA VAL A 120 28.44 -7.01 2.85
C VAL A 120 28.01 -8.34 3.49
N ARG A 121 28.20 -9.48 2.80
CA ARG A 121 27.92 -10.82 3.32
C ARG A 121 28.75 -11.12 4.56
N LYS A 122 30.06 -10.86 4.52
CA LYS A 122 30.95 -11.06 5.66
C LYS A 122 30.50 -10.26 6.89
N GLU A 123 30.11 -9.00 6.71
CA GLU A 123 29.61 -8.19 7.82
C GLU A 123 28.22 -8.64 8.29
N ALA A 124 27.33 -9.07 7.38
CA ALA A 124 26.02 -9.61 7.72
C ALA A 124 26.10 -10.92 8.52
N GLU A 125 27.03 -11.82 8.17
CA GLU A 125 27.31 -13.05 8.91
C GLU A 125 27.89 -12.79 10.30
N ASN A 126 28.61 -11.67 10.47
CA ASN A 126 29.12 -11.23 11.77
C ASN A 126 28.04 -10.54 12.65
N CYS A 127 26.77 -10.50 12.22
CA CYS A 127 25.66 -10.00 13.03
C CYS A 127 24.93 -11.16 13.71
N ASP A 128 24.53 -10.97 14.97
CA ASP A 128 23.65 -11.93 15.65
C ASP A 128 22.22 -11.89 15.10
N CYS A 129 21.68 -10.68 14.86
CA CYS A 129 20.36 -10.48 14.29
C CYS A 129 20.29 -9.15 13.51
N LEU A 130 20.69 -9.22 12.24
CA LEU A 130 20.65 -8.09 11.31
C LEU A 130 19.22 -7.53 11.15
N GLN A 131 19.02 -6.25 11.48
CA GLN A 131 17.76 -5.55 11.24
C GLN A 131 17.58 -5.18 9.77
N GLY A 132 18.66 -4.69 9.16
CA GLY A 132 18.60 -4.08 7.85
C GLY A 132 19.87 -3.34 7.45
N PHE A 133 19.77 -2.67 6.31
CA PHE A 133 20.85 -1.93 5.68
C PHE A 133 20.51 -0.45 5.67
N GLN A 134 21.51 0.40 5.94
CA GLN A 134 21.41 1.84 5.82
C GLN A 134 22.36 2.32 4.72
N VAL A 135 21.82 2.71 3.56
CA VAL A 135 22.61 3.16 2.41
C VAL A 135 22.63 4.69 2.34
N CYS A 136 23.80 5.27 2.13
CA CYS A 136 24.00 6.71 1.95
C CYS A 136 24.61 6.98 0.59
N HIS A 137 23.90 7.72 -0.26
CA HIS A 137 24.30 7.97 -1.64
C HIS A 137 23.68 9.26 -2.21
N SER A 138 24.17 9.71 -3.38
CA SER A 138 23.55 10.78 -4.15
C SER A 138 22.92 10.25 -5.42
N LEU A 139 21.78 10.81 -5.81
CA LEU A 139 21.06 10.41 -7.02
C LEU A 139 21.55 11.16 -8.27
N GLY A 140 22.26 12.28 -8.10
CA GLY A 140 22.79 13.08 -9.22
C GLY A 140 24.11 12.57 -9.81
N GLY A 141 24.90 11.80 -9.06
CA GLY A 141 26.19 11.28 -9.51
C GLY A 141 26.07 10.12 -10.50
N GLY A 142 27.17 9.40 -10.77
CA GLY A 142 27.17 8.13 -11.51
C GLY A 142 27.37 6.91 -10.61
N THR A 143 28.36 6.97 -9.70
CA THR A 143 28.66 5.88 -8.76
C THR A 143 27.57 5.71 -7.70
N GLY A 144 27.29 6.78 -6.94
CA GLY A 144 26.32 6.72 -5.85
C GLY A 144 24.90 6.41 -6.33
N SER A 145 24.57 6.83 -7.54
CA SER A 145 23.26 6.62 -8.15
C SER A 145 23.19 5.21 -8.78
N GLY A 146 23.95 4.95 -9.85
CA GLY A 146 23.89 3.71 -10.63
C GLY A 146 24.37 2.49 -9.87
N MET A 147 25.58 2.55 -9.30
CA MET A 147 26.12 1.43 -8.51
C MET A 147 25.40 1.30 -7.17
N GLY A 148 24.97 2.43 -6.58
CA GLY A 148 24.17 2.43 -5.35
C GLY A 148 22.82 1.73 -5.51
N THR A 149 22.08 2.02 -6.58
CA THR A 149 20.80 1.33 -6.84
C THR A 149 20.99 -0.13 -7.26
N LEU A 150 22.05 -0.45 -8.01
CA LEU A 150 22.43 -1.83 -8.31
C LEU A 150 22.66 -2.62 -7.02
N LEU A 151 23.42 -2.06 -6.07
CA LEU A 151 23.66 -2.68 -4.77
C LEU A 151 22.36 -2.91 -3.99
N ILE A 152 21.48 -1.91 -3.97
CA ILE A 152 20.19 -2.01 -3.26
C ILE A 152 19.36 -3.16 -3.85
N SER A 153 19.28 -3.28 -5.18
CA SER A 153 18.58 -4.39 -5.85
C SER A 153 19.19 -5.75 -5.50
N LYS A 154 20.52 -5.88 -5.56
CA LYS A 154 21.22 -7.14 -5.22
C LYS A 154 21.04 -7.53 -3.75
N ILE A 155 21.11 -6.56 -2.84
CA ILE A 155 20.84 -6.82 -1.41
C ILE A 155 19.38 -7.24 -1.21
N ARG A 156 18.42 -6.65 -1.94
CA ARG A 156 17.01 -7.03 -1.84
C ARG A 156 16.76 -8.45 -2.34
N GLU A 157 17.48 -8.90 -3.36
CA GLU A 157 17.47 -10.29 -3.84
C GLU A 157 18.01 -11.28 -2.79
N GLU A 158 19.15 -10.96 -2.16
CA GLU A 158 19.78 -11.85 -1.17
C GLU A 158 19.13 -11.81 0.22
N TYR A 159 18.61 -10.65 0.62
CA TYR A 159 18.07 -10.38 1.95
C TYR A 159 16.66 -9.77 1.90
N PRO A 160 15.66 -10.46 1.33
CA PRO A 160 14.33 -9.91 1.09
C PRO A 160 13.57 -9.54 2.39
N ASP A 161 13.85 -10.24 3.49
CA ASP A 161 13.18 -10.01 4.78
C ASP A 161 13.83 -8.88 5.62
N ARG A 162 14.87 -8.23 5.12
CA ARG A 162 15.61 -7.20 5.86
C ARG A 162 15.21 -5.80 5.40
N MET A 163 15.15 -4.86 6.34
CA MET A 163 14.74 -3.48 6.04
C MET A 163 15.82 -2.75 5.24
N MET A 164 15.42 -2.03 4.21
CA MET A 164 16.30 -1.17 3.40
C MET A 164 15.98 0.31 3.65
N LEU A 165 16.84 0.99 4.39
CA LEU A 165 16.77 2.44 4.64
C LEU A 165 17.80 3.18 3.79
N THR A 166 17.37 4.17 3.02
CA THR A 166 18.27 4.99 2.21
C THR A 166 18.24 6.45 2.64
N PHE A 167 19.41 7.08 2.70
CA PHE A 167 19.56 8.53 2.77
C PHE A 167 20.01 9.00 1.40
N SER A 168 19.05 9.54 0.64
CA SER A 168 19.21 9.84 -0.78
C SER A 168 19.31 11.34 -0.99
N VAL A 169 20.48 11.80 -1.45
CA VAL A 169 20.72 13.21 -1.76
C VAL A 169 20.26 13.52 -3.19
N PHE A 170 19.24 14.36 -3.31
CA PHE A 170 18.69 14.82 -4.57
C PHE A 170 19.51 15.99 -5.14
N PRO A 171 19.72 15.99 -6.46
CA PRO A 171 20.48 17.05 -7.13
C PRO A 171 19.74 18.38 -7.12
N SER A 172 20.50 19.47 -7.25
CA SER A 172 19.96 20.81 -7.46
C SER A 172 20.89 21.64 -8.34
N PRO A 173 20.34 22.34 -9.35
CA PRO A 173 21.13 23.22 -10.22
C PRO A 173 21.70 24.45 -9.49
N LYS A 174 21.26 24.73 -8.25
CA LYS A 174 21.87 25.79 -7.42
C LYS A 174 23.21 25.39 -6.80
N VAL A 175 23.46 24.08 -6.71
CA VAL A 175 24.59 23.50 -5.98
C VAL A 175 25.59 22.81 -6.91
N SER A 176 25.12 22.27 -8.04
CA SER A 176 25.94 21.58 -9.03
C SER A 176 25.69 22.11 -10.43
N ASP A 177 26.77 22.24 -11.21
CA ASP A 177 26.74 22.65 -12.63
C ASP A 177 26.58 21.44 -13.58
N THR A 178 26.46 20.21 -13.05
CA THR A 178 26.35 19.01 -13.87
C THR A 178 24.98 18.92 -14.51
N VAL A 179 24.94 18.97 -15.85
CA VAL A 179 23.67 19.02 -16.60
C VAL A 179 22.91 17.70 -16.64
N VAL A 180 23.60 16.55 -16.49
CA VAL A 180 23.00 15.21 -16.63
C VAL A 180 22.36 14.66 -15.36
N GLU A 181 22.43 15.38 -14.23
CA GLU A 181 21.89 14.93 -12.94
C GLU A 181 20.40 14.52 -12.97
N PRO A 182 19.49 15.20 -13.73
CA PRO A 182 18.11 14.76 -13.82
C PRO A 182 17.94 13.37 -14.44
N TYR A 183 18.80 12.95 -15.38
CA TYR A 183 18.78 11.59 -15.90
C TYR A 183 19.12 10.57 -14.81
N ASN A 184 20.26 10.78 -14.14
CA ASN A 184 20.71 9.91 -13.07
C ASN A 184 19.68 9.81 -11.94
N ALA A 185 19.05 10.93 -11.58
CA ALA A 185 18.04 10.98 -10.53
C ALA A 185 16.77 10.22 -10.90
N THR A 186 16.21 10.43 -12.11
CA THR A 186 15.00 9.73 -12.56
C THR A 186 15.20 8.22 -12.61
N LEU A 187 16.33 7.76 -13.17
CA LEU A 187 16.67 6.34 -13.23
C LEU A 187 16.86 5.73 -11.84
N SER A 188 17.46 6.49 -10.92
CA SER A 188 17.65 6.01 -9.55
C SER A 188 16.34 5.96 -8.76
N VAL A 189 15.47 6.95 -8.91
CA VAL A 189 14.15 6.97 -8.27
C VAL A 189 13.33 5.76 -8.71
N HIS A 190 13.34 5.44 -10.01
CA HIS A 190 12.67 4.24 -10.52
C HIS A 190 13.09 2.97 -9.77
N GLN A 191 14.39 2.78 -9.53
CA GLN A 191 14.91 1.65 -8.75
C GLN A 191 14.57 1.72 -7.25
N LEU A 192 14.57 2.91 -6.66
CA LEU A 192 14.27 3.09 -5.24
C LEU A 192 12.81 2.81 -4.91
N VAL A 193 11.87 3.15 -5.80
CA VAL A 193 10.43 2.91 -5.61
C VAL A 193 10.11 1.43 -5.38
N GLU A 194 10.88 0.53 -5.97
CA GLU A 194 10.62 -0.91 -5.90
C GLU A 194 11.47 -1.63 -4.85
N ASN A 195 12.72 -1.17 -4.64
CA ASN A 195 13.70 -1.92 -3.86
C ASN A 195 14.00 -1.34 -2.47
N ALA A 196 13.63 -0.08 -2.19
CA ALA A 196 13.81 0.53 -0.87
C ALA A 196 12.52 0.44 -0.04
N ASP A 197 12.66 0.20 1.27
CA ASP A 197 11.52 0.23 2.18
C ASP A 197 11.33 1.63 2.77
N GLU A 198 12.40 2.38 3.02
CA GLU A 198 12.37 3.75 3.54
C GLU A 198 13.37 4.64 2.78
N CYS A 199 12.93 5.81 2.30
CA CYS A 199 13.81 6.77 1.63
C CYS A 199 13.73 8.14 2.30
N MET A 200 14.80 8.51 3.02
CA MET A 200 14.96 9.83 3.61
C MET A 200 15.48 10.78 2.53
N VAL A 201 14.62 11.69 2.10
CA VAL A 201 14.91 12.61 1.01
C VAL A 201 15.68 13.82 1.53
N LEU A 202 16.87 14.03 0.98
CA LEU A 202 17.76 15.15 1.29
C LEU A 202 17.95 15.98 0.03
N ASP A 203 17.38 17.17 -0.04
CA ASP A 203 17.45 18.03 -1.22
C ASP A 203 18.53 19.10 -1.05
N ASN A 204 19.52 19.09 -1.93
CA ASN A 204 20.57 20.10 -1.95
C ASN A 204 20.03 21.53 -2.13
N GLU A 205 18.88 21.70 -2.78
CA GLU A 205 18.23 23.01 -2.90
C GLU A 205 17.78 23.55 -1.54
N ALA A 206 17.10 22.71 -0.76
CA ALA A 206 16.61 23.07 0.57
C ALA A 206 17.76 23.28 1.55
N LEU A 207 18.75 22.39 1.53
CA LEU A 207 19.94 22.50 2.38
C LEU A 207 20.71 23.80 2.11
N TYR A 208 20.87 24.18 0.84
CA TYR A 208 21.49 25.45 0.47
C TYR A 208 20.67 26.64 0.96
N ASP A 209 19.35 26.63 0.74
CA ASP A 209 18.46 27.71 1.17
C ASP A 209 18.43 27.85 2.71
N ILE A 210 18.52 26.76 3.47
CA ILE A 210 18.65 26.78 4.94
C ILE A 210 19.97 27.43 5.36
N CYS A 211 21.10 27.00 4.79
CA CYS A 211 22.41 27.56 5.12
C CYS A 211 22.48 29.07 4.80
N PHE A 212 21.98 29.46 3.63
CA PHE A 212 22.02 30.84 3.17
C PHE A 212 21.02 31.75 3.92
N ARG A 213 19.74 31.35 3.98
CA ARG A 213 18.67 32.21 4.51
C ARG A 213 18.52 32.11 6.01
N THR A 214 18.61 30.91 6.59
CA THR A 214 18.35 30.67 8.02
C THR A 214 19.61 30.80 8.84
N LEU A 215 20.70 30.13 8.45
CA LEU A 215 21.98 30.19 9.17
C LEU A 215 22.80 31.45 8.85
N LYS A 216 22.41 32.21 7.82
CA LYS A 216 23.05 33.47 7.38
C LYS A 216 24.50 33.27 6.93
N LEU A 217 24.80 32.14 6.31
CA LEU A 217 26.09 31.88 5.68
C LEU A 217 26.10 32.50 4.28
N THR A 218 27.03 33.42 4.00
CA THR A 218 27.10 34.12 2.71
C THR A 218 27.48 33.20 1.55
N THR A 219 28.30 32.19 1.82
CA THR A 219 28.78 31.21 0.84
C THR A 219 28.76 29.80 1.46
N PRO A 220 27.62 29.10 1.43
CA PRO A 220 27.52 27.74 1.95
C PRO A 220 28.47 26.78 1.24
N SER A 221 29.25 26.00 1.99
CA SER A 221 30.12 24.95 1.47
C SER A 221 29.48 23.57 1.62
N PHE A 222 29.94 22.55 0.88
CA PHE A 222 29.51 21.17 1.08
C PHE A 222 29.70 20.68 2.53
N GLY A 223 30.72 21.20 3.23
CA GLY A 223 30.91 20.90 4.66
C GLY A 223 29.75 21.36 5.54
N ASP A 224 29.15 22.52 5.22
CA ASP A 224 28.00 23.07 5.94
C ASP A 224 26.72 22.25 5.66
N LEU A 225 26.53 21.84 4.40
CA LEU A 225 25.41 20.97 4.01
C LEU A 225 25.53 19.59 4.68
N ASN A 226 26.73 19.00 4.64
CA ASN A 226 27.01 17.71 5.27
C ASN A 226 26.82 17.74 6.79
N HIS A 227 27.08 18.89 7.44
CA HIS A 227 26.79 19.06 8.85
C HIS A 227 25.28 18.94 9.15
N LEU A 228 24.42 19.60 8.37
CA LEU A 228 22.96 19.49 8.51
C LEU A 228 22.46 18.05 8.26
N ILE A 229 22.99 17.40 7.23
CA ILE A 229 22.66 16.00 6.90
C ILE A 229 23.05 15.09 8.06
N SER A 230 24.28 15.22 8.59
CA SER A 230 24.76 14.39 9.70
C SER A 230 23.94 14.55 10.98
N ALA A 231 23.50 15.78 11.29
CA ALA A 231 22.63 16.06 12.44
C ALA A 231 21.25 15.39 12.27
N THR A 232 20.70 15.44 11.06
CA THR A 232 19.43 14.78 10.72
C THR A 232 19.56 13.25 10.80
N MET A 233 20.60 12.67 10.22
CA MET A 233 20.87 11.22 10.28
C MET A 233 21.05 10.75 11.73
N SER A 234 21.78 11.51 12.55
CA SER A 234 21.93 11.23 13.98
C SER A 234 20.58 11.26 14.71
N GLY A 235 19.73 12.24 14.37
CA GLY A 235 18.36 12.36 14.89
C GLY A 235 17.46 11.18 14.56
N VAL A 236 17.39 10.80 13.27
CA VAL A 236 16.56 9.68 12.78
C VAL A 236 16.99 8.35 13.43
N THR A 237 18.30 8.13 13.58
CA THR A 237 18.86 6.88 14.14
C THR A 237 18.91 6.86 15.67
N CYS A 238 18.51 7.95 16.34
CA CYS A 238 18.57 8.08 17.79
C CYS A 238 17.80 6.97 18.51
N CYS A 239 16.58 6.65 18.05
CA CYS A 239 15.71 5.63 18.65
C CYS A 239 16.30 4.20 18.55
N LEU A 240 17.24 4.00 17.63
CA LEU A 240 17.94 2.73 17.43
C LEU A 240 19.16 2.64 18.36
N ARG A 241 19.91 3.75 18.48
CA ARG A 241 21.19 3.83 19.19
C ARG A 241 21.09 4.01 20.69
N PHE A 242 19.99 4.59 21.17
CA PHE A 242 19.77 4.83 22.59
C PHE A 242 18.45 4.21 23.05
N PRO A 243 18.38 3.74 24.30
CA PRO A 243 17.11 3.31 24.88
C PRO A 243 16.16 4.52 24.99
N GLY A 244 14.96 4.37 24.45
CA GLY A 244 13.89 5.37 24.52
C GLY A 244 12.57 4.71 24.97
N GLN A 245 11.64 5.51 25.49
CA GLN A 245 10.36 5.00 26.00
C GLN A 245 9.51 4.33 24.90
N LEU A 246 9.62 4.78 23.65
CA LEU A 246 9.10 4.12 22.47
C LEU A 246 10.22 3.34 21.76
N ASN A 247 10.29 2.03 22.02
CA ASN A 247 11.28 1.13 21.41
C ASN A 247 10.93 0.83 19.93
N SER A 248 11.33 1.72 19.03
CA SER A 248 11.12 1.62 17.58
C SER A 248 12.34 1.00 16.90
N ASP A 249 12.24 -0.24 16.43
CA ASP A 249 13.14 -0.77 15.39
C ASP A 249 12.84 -0.11 14.04
N LEU A 250 13.72 -0.32 13.05
CA LEU A 250 13.50 0.13 11.67
C LEU A 250 12.14 -0.36 11.14
N ARG A 251 11.79 -1.62 11.38
CA ARG A 251 10.50 -2.18 10.91
C ARG A 251 9.28 -1.47 11.51
N LYS A 252 9.29 -1.15 12.81
CA LYS A 252 8.23 -0.38 13.47
C LYS A 252 8.18 1.05 12.96
N LEU A 253 9.31 1.66 12.62
CA LEU A 253 9.32 2.99 12.01
C LEU A 253 8.59 2.95 10.66
N ALA A 254 8.95 2.02 9.78
CA ALA A 254 8.26 1.77 8.51
C ALA A 254 6.75 1.54 8.68
N VAL A 255 6.35 0.61 9.55
CA VAL A 255 4.93 0.26 9.75
C VAL A 255 4.10 1.45 10.23
N ASN A 256 4.67 2.37 11.00
CA ASN A 256 3.95 3.55 11.47
C ASN A 256 3.90 4.69 10.44
N LEU A 257 4.88 4.75 9.52
CA LEU A 257 5.03 5.88 8.60
C LEU A 257 4.57 5.58 7.16
N ILE A 258 4.48 4.32 6.77
CA ILE A 258 4.21 3.92 5.39
C ILE A 258 2.82 3.28 5.30
N PRO A 259 1.78 4.05 4.90
CA PRO A 259 0.45 3.49 4.67
C PRO A 259 0.37 2.71 3.35
N PHE A 260 1.19 3.07 2.36
CA PHE A 260 1.21 2.45 1.03
C PHE A 260 2.65 2.14 0.61
N PRO A 261 2.96 0.94 0.10
CA PRO A 261 4.33 0.51 -0.15
C PRO A 261 5.16 1.45 -1.04
N ARG A 262 4.58 2.05 -2.08
CA ARG A 262 5.27 2.99 -2.99
C ARG A 262 5.45 4.40 -2.41
N LEU A 263 4.66 4.77 -1.39
CA LEU A 263 4.69 6.10 -0.77
C LEU A 263 5.59 6.11 0.48
N HIS A 264 6.86 5.74 0.29
CA HIS A 264 7.85 5.60 1.37
C HIS A 264 8.95 6.67 1.34
N PHE A 265 8.73 7.78 0.63
CA PHE A 265 9.67 8.90 0.56
C PHE A 265 9.32 9.93 1.64
N PHE A 266 10.27 10.18 2.55
CA PHE A 266 10.05 11.05 3.70
C PHE A 266 10.74 12.39 3.55
N MET A 267 9.99 13.44 3.88
CA MET A 267 10.55 14.77 4.12
C MET A 267 11.12 14.81 5.54
N VAL A 268 12.42 15.06 5.65
CA VAL A 268 13.09 15.18 6.94
C VAL A 268 13.34 16.63 7.33
N GLY A 269 13.36 16.90 8.62
CA GLY A 269 13.64 18.23 9.17
C GLY A 269 14.41 18.15 10.48
N PHE A 270 15.13 19.21 10.82
CA PHE A 270 15.88 19.31 12.06
C PHE A 270 15.61 20.64 12.74
N ALA A 271 15.48 20.62 14.07
CA ALA A 271 15.44 21.81 14.90
C ALA A 271 16.28 21.59 16.16
N PRO A 272 16.95 22.62 16.69
CA PRO A 272 16.90 24.01 16.24
C PRO A 272 17.85 24.31 15.07
N LEU A 273 17.41 25.19 14.16
CA LEU A 273 18.28 25.81 13.14
C LEU A 273 18.50 27.27 13.52
N THR A 274 19.62 27.56 14.17
CA THR A 274 19.95 28.93 14.62
C THR A 274 21.34 29.32 14.15
N SER A 275 21.49 30.56 13.69
CA SER A 275 22.79 31.11 13.36
C SER A 275 23.64 31.29 14.62
N ARG A 276 24.97 31.24 14.48
CA ARG A 276 25.92 31.41 15.59
C ARG A 276 25.71 32.70 16.38
N GLY A 277 25.30 33.79 15.69
CA GLY A 277 25.02 35.08 16.33
C GLY A 277 23.70 35.14 17.11
N SER A 278 22.70 34.34 16.74
CA SER A 278 21.39 34.33 17.40
C SER A 278 21.25 33.24 18.48
N GLN A 279 22.18 32.28 18.53
CA GLN A 279 22.12 31.13 19.43
C GLN A 279 22.09 31.53 20.92
N GLN A 280 22.75 32.63 21.31
CA GLN A 280 22.79 33.10 22.70
C GLN A 280 21.52 33.81 23.16
N TYR A 281 20.70 34.30 22.22
CA TYR A 281 19.52 35.12 22.52
C TYR A 281 18.20 34.34 22.48
N ARG A 282 18.23 33.08 22.02
CA ARG A 282 17.02 32.27 21.83
C ARG A 282 16.88 31.22 22.95
N ALA A 283 15.73 31.22 23.61
CA ALA A 283 15.42 30.23 24.63
C ALA A 283 14.91 28.94 23.96
N LEU A 284 15.72 27.88 23.96
CA LEU A 284 15.30 26.57 23.47
C LEU A 284 14.24 26.00 24.43
N THR A 285 13.01 25.85 23.94
CA THR A 285 11.86 25.26 24.67
C THR A 285 11.14 24.25 23.78
N VAL A 286 10.36 23.34 24.37
CA VAL A 286 9.58 22.34 23.61
C VAL A 286 8.63 23.00 22.60
N PRO A 287 7.84 24.05 22.95
CA PRO A 287 6.98 24.73 21.99
C PRO A 287 7.74 25.35 20.81
N GLU A 288 8.93 25.92 21.05
CA GLU A 288 9.75 26.50 19.97
C GLU A 288 10.32 25.42 19.03
N LEU A 289 10.73 24.28 19.57
CA LEU A 289 11.18 23.13 18.77
C LEU A 289 10.04 22.60 17.92
N THR A 290 8.87 22.38 18.53
CA THR A 290 7.66 21.94 17.82
C THR A 290 7.29 22.96 16.74
N GLN A 291 7.27 24.26 17.01
CA GLN A 291 6.92 25.24 15.98
C GLN A 291 7.90 25.26 14.80
N GLN A 292 9.21 25.19 15.07
CA GLN A 292 10.23 25.12 14.03
C GLN A 292 10.12 23.85 13.19
N MET A 293 9.71 22.74 13.81
CA MET A 293 9.62 21.45 13.17
C MET A 293 8.60 21.40 12.02
N TRP A 294 7.49 22.13 12.12
CA TRP A 294 6.47 22.27 11.07
C TRP A 294 6.66 23.52 10.20
N ASP A 295 7.75 24.27 10.35
CA ASP A 295 8.05 25.36 9.42
C ASP A 295 8.63 24.81 8.11
N ALA A 296 8.08 25.24 6.98
CA ALA A 296 8.53 24.84 5.65
C ALA A 296 10.02 25.18 5.44
N LYS A 297 10.52 26.22 6.10
CA LYS A 297 11.93 26.66 6.03
C LYS A 297 12.91 25.70 6.70
N ASN A 298 12.43 24.79 7.55
CA ASN A 298 13.27 23.84 8.28
C ASN A 298 13.24 22.43 7.64
N MET A 299 12.48 22.25 6.56
CA MET A 299 12.44 21.01 5.80
C MET A 299 13.68 20.90 4.93
N MET A 300 14.33 19.73 4.96
CA MET A 300 15.49 19.40 4.14
C MET A 300 15.09 18.90 2.74
N CYS A 301 13.82 19.07 2.36
CA CYS A 301 13.28 18.80 1.03
C CYS A 301 12.61 20.08 0.54
N ALA A 302 12.92 20.53 -0.69
CA ALA A 302 12.38 21.79 -1.21
C ALA A 302 10.94 21.59 -1.73
N ALA A 303 10.03 21.34 -0.80
CA ALA A 303 8.60 21.27 -1.02
C ALA A 303 7.90 21.99 0.15
N ASP A 304 6.85 22.77 -0.12
CA ASP A 304 6.08 23.40 0.95
C ASP A 304 5.06 22.39 1.51
N PRO A 305 5.17 21.97 2.79
CA PRO A 305 4.21 21.03 3.36
C PRO A 305 2.76 21.53 3.33
N ARG A 306 2.54 22.85 3.21
CA ARG A 306 1.20 23.45 3.15
C ARG A 306 0.50 23.24 1.81
N HIS A 307 1.24 22.90 0.75
CA HIS A 307 0.65 22.55 -0.54
C HIS A 307 0.16 21.08 -0.59
N GLY A 308 0.50 20.29 0.42
CA GLY A 308 0.08 18.91 0.56
C GLY A 308 -0.67 18.64 1.86
N ARG A 309 -0.83 17.36 2.16
CA ARG A 309 -1.28 16.86 3.46
C ARG A 309 -0.31 15.80 3.96
N TYR A 310 -0.07 15.79 5.26
CA TYR A 310 0.68 14.74 5.92
C TYR A 310 -0.17 13.47 6.01
N LEU A 311 0.34 12.40 5.41
CA LEU A 311 -0.18 11.04 5.59
C LEU A 311 0.13 10.58 7.02
N THR A 312 1.41 10.64 7.38
CA THR A 312 1.94 10.26 8.69
C THR A 312 3.11 11.19 9.04
N ALA A 313 3.41 11.34 10.33
CA ALA A 313 4.61 12.03 10.75
C ALA A 313 5.18 11.43 12.05
N SER A 314 6.49 11.57 12.23
CA SER A 314 7.21 11.19 13.44
C SER A 314 8.09 12.34 13.89
N ALA A 315 8.01 12.64 15.19
CA ALA A 315 8.76 13.67 15.87
C ALA A 315 9.67 13.04 16.93
N MET A 316 10.98 13.10 16.71
CA MET A 316 11.98 12.55 17.60
C MET A 316 12.64 13.67 18.40
N PHE A 317 12.24 13.82 19.65
CA PHE A 317 12.81 14.79 20.58
C PHE A 317 14.01 14.20 21.32
N ARG A 318 15.04 15.03 21.53
CA ARG A 318 16.27 14.66 22.22
C ARG A 318 16.60 15.68 23.32
N GLY A 319 17.05 15.19 24.46
CA GLY A 319 17.39 15.97 25.66
C GLY A 319 16.34 15.86 26.76
N LYS A 320 16.69 16.37 27.94
CA LYS A 320 15.83 16.30 29.13
C LYS A 320 14.62 17.23 28.98
N MET A 321 13.44 16.65 28.78
CA MET A 321 12.18 17.38 28.65
C MET A 321 10.99 16.58 29.21
N SER A 322 9.88 17.27 29.48
CA SER A 322 8.64 16.65 29.95
C SER A 322 7.90 15.98 28.79
N THR A 323 7.68 14.67 28.87
CA THR A 323 6.88 13.93 27.86
C THR A 323 5.47 14.47 27.75
N LYS A 324 4.87 14.88 28.87
CA LYS A 324 3.55 15.54 28.90
C LYS A 324 3.53 16.82 28.08
N GLU A 325 4.56 17.65 28.20
CA GLU A 325 4.65 18.91 27.45
C GLU A 325 4.82 18.65 25.95
N VAL A 326 5.62 17.64 25.59
CA VAL A 326 5.75 17.19 24.19
C VAL A 326 4.39 16.78 23.63
N ASP A 327 3.66 15.89 24.31
CA ASP A 327 2.37 15.40 23.82
C ASP A 327 1.33 16.52 23.70
N GLU A 328 1.30 17.46 24.66
CA GLU A 328 0.44 18.65 24.60
C GLU A 328 0.77 19.55 23.39
N GLN A 329 2.05 19.79 23.10
CA GLN A 329 2.46 20.61 21.94
C GLN A 329 2.16 19.91 20.61
N MET A 330 2.34 18.59 20.55
CA MET A 330 2.05 17.79 19.35
C MET A 330 0.55 17.81 19.03
N LEU A 331 -0.30 17.62 20.05
CA LEU A 331 -1.75 17.72 19.90
C LEU A 331 -2.19 19.14 19.52
N ASN A 332 -1.55 20.16 20.08
CA ASN A 332 -1.82 21.57 19.72
C ASN A 332 -1.53 21.86 18.25
N VAL A 333 -0.44 21.32 17.70
CA VAL A 333 -0.12 21.46 16.27
C VAL A 333 -1.14 20.73 15.41
N GLN A 334 -1.50 19.49 15.74
CA GLN A 334 -2.53 18.75 15.00
C GLN A 334 -3.88 19.48 14.99
N ASN A 335 -4.31 20.01 16.14
CA ASN A 335 -5.59 20.72 16.26
C ASN A 335 -5.59 22.05 15.49
N LYS A 336 -4.50 22.81 15.52
CA LYS A 336 -4.39 24.08 14.79
C LYS A 336 -4.29 23.90 13.28
N ASN A 337 -3.66 22.81 12.85
CA ASN A 337 -3.31 22.54 11.46
C ASN A 337 -4.07 21.32 10.91
N SER A 338 -5.25 21.02 11.44
CA SER A 338 -5.99 19.77 11.13
C SER A 338 -6.22 19.56 9.64
N SER A 339 -6.43 20.63 8.88
CA SER A 339 -6.58 20.60 7.41
C SER A 339 -5.35 20.10 6.65
N TYR A 340 -4.16 20.20 7.24
CA TYR A 340 -2.90 19.74 6.68
C TYR A 340 -2.58 18.28 7.05
N PHE A 341 -3.38 17.64 7.89
CA PHE A 341 -3.28 16.22 8.17
C PHE A 341 -4.43 15.49 7.47
N ILE A 342 -4.21 14.25 7.06
CA ILE A 342 -5.30 13.44 6.54
C ILE A 342 -6.22 12.97 7.68
N GLU A 343 -7.52 12.91 7.42
CA GLU A 343 -8.53 12.60 8.42
C GLU A 343 -8.74 11.09 8.61
N TRP A 344 -8.50 10.30 7.56
CA TRP A 344 -8.79 8.86 7.53
C TRP A 344 -7.72 7.98 8.19
N ILE A 345 -6.52 8.51 8.47
CA ILE A 345 -5.57 7.86 9.40
C ILE A 345 -5.68 8.55 10.75
N PRO A 346 -6.42 7.98 11.72
CA PRO A 346 -6.49 8.55 13.05
C PRO A 346 -5.11 8.46 13.74
N ASN A 347 -4.77 9.49 14.52
CA ASN A 347 -3.53 9.53 15.32
C ASN A 347 -2.25 9.26 14.50
N ASN A 348 -2.16 9.90 13.32
CA ASN A 348 -1.09 9.72 12.33
C ASN A 348 0.26 10.37 12.68
N VAL A 349 0.34 11.11 13.78
CA VAL A 349 1.61 11.68 14.26
C VAL A 349 2.07 10.93 15.51
N LYS A 350 3.33 10.49 15.49
CA LYS A 350 4.00 9.83 16.63
C LYS A 350 5.10 10.72 17.20
N SER A 351 5.21 10.79 18.52
CA SER A 351 6.29 11.46 19.23
C SER A 351 7.18 10.41 19.89
N THR A 352 8.48 10.68 19.99
CA THR A 352 9.42 9.88 20.78
C THR A 352 10.40 10.81 21.48
N VAL A 353 10.76 10.49 22.72
CA VAL A 353 11.68 11.29 23.53
C VAL A 353 12.86 10.42 23.92
N CYS A 354 14.07 10.94 23.69
CA CYS A 354 15.34 10.38 24.14
C CYS A 354 16.02 11.36 25.09
N ASP A 355 16.48 10.88 26.23
CA ASP A 355 17.10 11.73 27.26
C ASP A 355 18.49 12.25 26.86
N ILE A 356 19.15 11.60 25.88
CA ILE A 356 20.50 11.95 25.43
C ILE A 356 20.42 13.01 24.32
N PRO A 357 20.85 14.26 24.60
CA PRO A 357 20.87 15.31 23.60
C PRO A 357 22.04 15.11 22.60
N PRO A 358 21.96 15.70 21.40
CA PRO A 358 23.09 15.70 20.47
C PRO A 358 24.23 16.60 20.98
N THR A 359 25.45 16.32 20.52
CA THR A 359 26.66 17.05 20.91
C THR A 359 26.53 18.56 20.62
N GLY A 360 26.78 19.39 21.65
CA GLY A 360 26.74 20.85 21.53
C GLY A 360 25.36 21.50 21.68
N LEU A 361 24.29 20.73 21.86
CA LEU A 361 22.94 21.24 22.12
C LEU A 361 22.35 20.63 23.40
N LYS A 362 21.47 21.37 24.08
CA LYS A 362 20.75 20.86 25.27
C LYS A 362 19.48 20.09 24.90
N MET A 363 18.82 20.52 23.82
CA MET A 363 17.61 19.91 23.29
C MET A 363 17.61 20.04 21.77
N ALA A 364 17.05 19.05 21.09
CA ALA A 364 16.84 19.04 19.66
C ALA A 364 15.58 18.23 19.31
N SER A 365 15.06 18.44 18.11
CA SER A 365 14.00 17.60 17.54
C SER A 365 14.29 17.30 16.08
N THR A 366 13.95 16.09 15.67
CA THR A 366 14.07 15.62 14.28
C THR A 366 12.69 15.22 13.79
N PHE A 367 12.38 15.66 12.58
CA PHE A 367 11.10 15.43 11.92
C PHE A 367 11.27 14.43 10.81
N ILE A 368 10.31 13.53 10.69
CA ILE A 368 10.13 12.64 9.55
C ILE A 368 8.66 12.75 9.17
N GLY A 369 8.37 13.35 8.02
CA GLY A 369 7.01 13.52 7.52
C GLY A 369 6.81 12.78 6.21
N ASN A 370 5.79 11.93 6.16
CA ASN A 370 5.26 11.43 4.89
C ASN A 370 4.19 12.40 4.41
N SER A 371 4.53 13.28 3.46
CA SER A 371 3.65 14.34 2.99
C SER A 371 3.47 14.25 1.48
N THR A 372 2.24 14.48 1.02
CA THR A 372 1.93 14.53 -0.41
C THR A 372 2.55 15.72 -1.14
N SER A 373 3.09 16.71 -0.40
CA SER A 373 3.84 17.83 -0.97
C SER A 373 5.16 17.39 -1.62
N ILE A 374 5.70 16.21 -1.27
CA ILE A 374 6.96 15.70 -1.84
C ILE A 374 6.91 15.54 -3.37
N GLN A 375 5.69 15.47 -3.94
CA GLN A 375 5.46 15.49 -5.39
C GLN A 375 6.08 16.71 -6.09
N GLU A 376 6.25 17.85 -5.40
CA GLU A 376 6.84 19.06 -5.99
C GLU A 376 8.31 18.83 -6.39
N MET A 377 9.04 18.12 -5.53
CA MET A 377 10.42 17.74 -5.77
C MET A 377 10.51 16.78 -6.97
N PHE A 378 9.67 15.74 -6.99
CA PHE A 378 9.62 14.80 -8.13
C PHE A 378 9.22 15.49 -9.43
N ARG A 379 8.24 16.41 -9.40
CA ARG A 379 7.84 17.19 -10.57
C ARG A 379 8.98 18.05 -11.08
N ARG A 380 9.76 18.70 -10.20
CA ARG A 380 10.94 19.49 -10.59
C ARG A 380 11.97 18.63 -11.32
N VAL A 381 12.30 17.45 -10.78
CA VAL A 381 13.24 16.52 -11.43
C VAL A 381 12.67 16.03 -12.76
N SER A 382 11.39 15.68 -12.81
CA SER A 382 10.69 15.26 -14.03
C SER A 382 10.71 16.32 -15.11
N GLU A 383 10.40 17.58 -14.80
CA GLU A 383 10.38 18.67 -15.78
C GLU A 383 11.77 18.89 -16.41
N GLN A 384 12.83 18.82 -15.59
CA GLN A 384 14.21 18.92 -16.06
C GLN A 384 14.60 17.72 -16.93
N PHE A 385 14.22 16.51 -16.51
CA PHE A 385 14.41 15.28 -17.28
C PHE A 385 13.72 15.39 -18.66
N THR A 386 12.43 15.70 -18.68
CA THR A 386 11.63 15.80 -19.91
C THR A 386 12.22 16.86 -20.86
N ALA A 387 12.68 18.00 -20.33
CA ALA A 387 13.29 19.06 -21.14
C ALA A 387 14.58 18.59 -21.85
N MET A 388 15.40 17.75 -21.19
CA MET A 388 16.59 17.17 -21.79
C MET A 388 16.26 16.02 -22.74
N PHE A 389 15.38 15.09 -22.32
CA PHE A 389 15.03 13.89 -23.05
C PHE A 389 14.34 14.19 -24.38
N ARG A 390 13.46 15.20 -24.42
CA ARG A 390 12.86 15.69 -25.68
C ARG A 390 13.89 16.15 -26.72
N ARG A 391 15.06 16.62 -26.27
CA ARG A 391 16.16 17.05 -27.15
C ARG A 391 17.19 15.95 -27.39
N LYS A 392 17.02 14.79 -26.76
CA LYS A 392 18.00 13.68 -26.73
C LYS A 392 19.41 14.15 -26.36
N ALA A 393 19.51 15.16 -25.50
CA ALA A 393 20.79 15.74 -25.10
C ALA A 393 21.56 14.72 -24.23
N PHE A 394 22.85 14.51 -24.52
CA PHE A 394 23.74 13.59 -23.79
C PHE A 394 23.29 12.11 -23.73
N LEU A 395 22.23 11.73 -24.44
CA LEU A 395 21.67 10.36 -24.42
C LEU A 395 22.67 9.30 -24.88
N HIS A 396 23.53 9.63 -25.85
CA HIS A 396 24.58 8.75 -26.37
C HIS A 396 25.61 8.30 -25.31
N TRP A 397 25.75 9.00 -24.18
CA TRP A 397 26.60 8.57 -23.07
C TRP A 397 26.01 7.37 -22.35
N TYR A 398 24.68 7.23 -22.33
CA TYR A 398 23.99 6.13 -21.64
C TYR A 398 23.79 4.95 -22.59
N THR A 399 23.35 5.23 -23.82
CA THR A 399 23.16 4.16 -24.82
C THR A 399 24.48 3.55 -25.27
N GLY A 400 25.58 4.31 -25.21
CA GLY A 400 26.93 3.79 -25.44
C GLY A 400 27.39 2.75 -24.42
N GLU A 401 26.77 2.70 -23.24
CA GLU A 401 27.04 1.72 -22.17
C GLU A 401 26.05 0.55 -22.19
N GLY A 402 25.19 0.46 -23.22
CA GLY A 402 24.27 -0.67 -23.42
C GLY A 402 22.81 -0.43 -23.03
N MET A 403 22.46 0.78 -22.58
CA MET A 403 21.10 1.13 -22.15
C MET A 403 20.18 1.45 -23.33
N ASP A 404 18.90 1.02 -23.28
CA ASP A 404 17.90 1.38 -24.30
C ASP A 404 17.23 2.74 -23.98
N GLU A 405 16.82 3.48 -25.01
CA GLU A 405 15.97 4.67 -24.85
C GLU A 405 14.61 4.33 -24.19
N MET A 406 14.14 3.08 -24.33
CA MET A 406 12.92 2.60 -23.69
C MET A 406 13.01 2.66 -22.16
N GLU A 407 14.16 2.31 -21.58
CA GLU A 407 14.38 2.36 -20.12
C GLU A 407 14.21 3.78 -19.55
N PHE A 408 14.63 4.81 -20.30
CA PHE A 408 14.40 6.20 -19.93
C PHE A 408 12.90 6.54 -19.88
N THR A 409 12.15 6.03 -20.85
CA THR A 409 10.70 6.26 -20.96
C THR A 409 9.95 5.54 -19.84
N GLU A 410 10.36 4.32 -19.48
CA GLU A 410 9.81 3.56 -18.37
C GLU A 410 10.07 4.24 -17.02
N ALA A 411 11.31 4.73 -16.81
CA ALA A 411 11.65 5.47 -15.61
C ALA A 411 10.88 6.80 -15.49
N GLU A 412 10.71 7.53 -16.59
CA GLU A 412 9.88 8.74 -16.64
C GLU A 412 8.41 8.42 -16.34
N SER A 413 7.87 7.34 -16.92
CA SER A 413 6.50 6.90 -16.66
C SER A 413 6.31 6.55 -15.18
N ASN A 414 7.18 5.72 -14.61
CA ASN A 414 7.05 5.29 -13.21
C ASN A 414 7.13 6.49 -12.24
N MET A 415 8.00 7.47 -12.52
CA MET A 415 8.08 8.69 -11.71
C MET A 415 6.81 9.54 -11.82
N ASN A 416 6.19 9.62 -13.01
CA ASN A 416 4.92 10.31 -13.19
C ASN A 416 3.75 9.59 -12.51
N ASP A 417 3.77 8.25 -12.51
CA ASP A 417 2.79 7.43 -11.80
C ASP A 417 2.92 7.66 -10.29
N LEU A 418 4.15 7.69 -9.75
CA LEU A 418 4.41 8.02 -8.34
C LEU A 418 3.86 9.42 -7.98
N VAL A 419 4.10 10.42 -8.82
CA VAL A 419 3.54 11.77 -8.63
C VAL A 419 2.01 11.74 -8.62
N SER A 420 1.41 10.96 -9.51
CA SER A 420 -0.04 10.79 -9.61
C SER A 420 -0.61 10.10 -8.37
N GLU A 421 0.07 9.10 -7.83
CA GLU A 421 -0.30 8.44 -6.56
C GLU A 421 -0.32 9.43 -5.39
N TYR A 422 0.72 10.28 -5.24
CA TYR A 422 0.73 11.34 -4.22
C TYR A 422 -0.37 12.39 -4.43
N GLN A 423 -0.76 12.68 -5.68
CA GLN A 423 -1.89 13.58 -5.96
C GLN A 423 -3.25 12.97 -5.64
N GLN A 424 -3.39 11.66 -5.82
CA GLN A 424 -4.60 10.92 -5.51
C GLN A 424 -4.71 10.66 -4.01
N ALA A 425 -3.59 10.51 -3.28
CA ALA A 425 -3.51 10.22 -1.83
C ALA A 425 -4.50 11.05 -0.95
N PRO A 426 -4.65 12.38 -1.13
CA PRO A 426 -5.65 13.16 -0.40
C PRO A 426 -7.10 12.93 -0.87
N LYS A 427 -7.30 12.50 -2.12
CA LYS A 427 -8.61 12.26 -2.75
C LYS A 427 -9.19 10.87 -2.48
N TRP A 428 -8.39 9.90 -2.03
CA TRP A 428 -8.97 8.68 -1.43
C TRP A 428 -9.87 9.05 -0.24
N CYS A 429 -9.58 10.18 0.41
CA CYS A 429 -10.48 10.81 1.37
C CYS A 429 -11.75 11.37 0.72
N MET A 430 -11.75 11.90 -0.52
CA MET A 430 -13.00 12.29 -1.19
C MET A 430 -13.84 11.08 -1.60
N ASN A 431 -13.26 9.93 -1.94
CA ASN A 431 -14.07 8.72 -2.10
C ASN A 431 -14.62 8.22 -0.75
N HIS A 432 -13.93 8.46 0.37
CA HIS A 432 -14.41 8.14 1.72
C HIS A 432 -15.39 9.19 2.29
N LEU A 433 -15.19 10.48 1.98
CA LEU A 433 -15.97 11.63 2.43
C LEU A 433 -17.10 11.99 1.46
N GLU A 434 -17.09 11.67 0.17
CA GLU A 434 -18.31 11.75 -0.66
C GLU A 434 -19.30 10.66 -0.22
N ILE A 435 -18.80 9.53 0.30
CA ILE A 435 -19.61 8.52 0.99
C ILE A 435 -20.15 9.03 2.34
N GLU A 436 -19.46 9.96 3.04
CA GLU A 436 -19.95 10.55 4.30
C GLU A 436 -20.69 11.89 4.14
N MET A 437 -20.14 12.89 3.48
CA MET A 437 -20.75 14.19 3.19
C MET A 437 -21.94 14.11 2.23
N GLY A 438 -21.94 13.17 1.28
CA GLY A 438 -23.14 12.87 0.49
C GLY A 438 -24.30 12.36 1.36
N LYS A 439 -24.00 11.76 2.52
CA LYS A 439 -25.00 11.51 3.56
C LYS A 439 -25.37 12.80 4.27
N TYR A 440 -24.44 13.64 4.72
CA TYR A 440 -24.74 14.82 5.54
C TYR A 440 -25.46 15.99 4.84
N GLU A 441 -25.14 16.36 3.60
CA GLU A 441 -25.86 17.45 2.92
C GLU A 441 -27.28 17.04 2.52
N LEU A 442 -27.46 15.78 2.12
CA LEU A 442 -28.79 15.20 1.91
C LEU A 442 -29.56 15.09 3.24
N PHE A 443 -28.87 14.76 4.35
CA PHE A 443 -29.45 14.68 5.70
C PHE A 443 -29.88 16.05 6.25
N MET A 444 -29.12 17.13 6.01
CA MET A 444 -29.47 18.50 6.45
C MET A 444 -30.65 19.09 5.67
N VAL A 445 -30.71 18.84 4.36
CA VAL A 445 -31.86 19.26 3.53
C VAL A 445 -33.11 18.43 3.87
N ILE A 446 -32.95 17.15 4.20
CA ILE A 446 -34.05 16.28 4.69
C ILE A 446 -34.47 16.66 6.12
N LEU A 447 -33.55 17.07 7.00
CA LEU A 447 -33.85 17.48 8.40
C LEU A 447 -34.62 18.80 8.49
N LEU A 448 -34.37 19.76 7.59
CA LEU A 448 -35.13 21.01 7.56
C LEU A 448 -36.52 20.85 6.92
N VAL A 449 -36.72 19.81 6.11
CA VAL A 449 -37.99 19.56 5.39
C VAL A 449 -38.84 18.46 6.04
N SER A 450 -38.26 17.61 6.89
CA SER A 450 -39.00 16.53 7.58
C SER A 450 -38.54 16.37 9.02
N GLY A 451 -39.34 16.89 9.95
CA GLY A 451 -39.15 16.70 11.38
C GLY A 451 -39.43 15.27 11.84
N TYR A 452 -38.49 14.35 11.65
CA TYR A 452 -38.52 12.99 12.22
C TYR A 452 -37.11 12.55 12.69
N GLY A 453 -37.08 11.81 13.81
CA GLY A 453 -35.89 11.49 14.60
C GLY A 453 -34.98 10.38 14.07
N PHE A 454 -33.89 10.17 14.82
CA PHE A 454 -32.80 9.19 14.65
C PHE A 454 -33.27 7.77 14.25
N VAL A 455 -32.60 7.15 13.26
CA VAL A 455 -32.79 5.74 12.85
C VAL A 455 -31.42 5.02 12.71
N ASP A 456 -31.36 3.79 13.21
CA ASP A 456 -30.22 2.85 13.19
C ASP A 456 -30.09 2.14 11.83
N GLY A 457 -29.00 2.37 11.08
CA GLY A 457 -28.66 1.63 9.85
C GLY A 457 -27.53 0.60 10.06
N LEU A 458 -27.34 -0.29 9.08
CA LEU A 458 -26.25 -1.29 9.02
C LEU A 458 -24.86 -0.67 9.29
N ARG A 459 -23.99 -1.39 10.01
CA ARG A 459 -22.66 -0.90 10.43
C ARG A 459 -21.54 -1.89 10.13
N MET A 460 -20.33 -1.39 9.89
CA MET A 460 -19.15 -2.24 9.65
C MET A 460 -18.66 -2.95 10.91
N ASP A 461 -18.82 -2.32 12.08
CA ASP A 461 -18.41 -2.78 13.41
C ASP A 461 -19.57 -3.38 14.24
N TYR A 462 -20.71 -3.66 13.60
CA TYR A 462 -21.95 -4.07 14.27
C TYR A 462 -21.76 -5.18 15.31
N TYR A 463 -21.11 -6.30 14.94
CA TYR A 463 -20.93 -7.43 15.85
C TYR A 463 -19.86 -7.20 16.92
N PHE A 464 -18.89 -6.32 16.66
CA PHE A 464 -17.95 -5.88 17.68
C PHE A 464 -18.69 -5.09 18.78
N MET A 465 -19.59 -4.19 18.40
CA MET A 465 -20.43 -3.43 19.34
C MET A 465 -21.45 -4.31 20.08
N MET A 466 -21.99 -5.33 19.42
CA MET A 466 -22.98 -6.25 19.98
C MET A 466 -22.36 -7.38 20.84
N GLY A 467 -21.05 -7.33 21.11
CA GLY A 467 -20.38 -8.30 21.99
C GLY A 467 -20.05 -9.66 21.35
N CYS A 468 -20.06 -9.75 20.01
CA CYS A 468 -19.61 -10.93 19.26
C CYS A 468 -18.46 -10.60 18.29
N PRO A 469 -17.28 -10.18 18.79
CA PRO A 469 -16.17 -9.71 17.94
C PRO A 469 -15.56 -10.80 17.05
N PHE A 470 -15.80 -12.07 17.35
CA PHE A 470 -15.25 -13.22 16.60
C PHE A 470 -16.16 -13.71 15.46
N ALA A 471 -17.33 -13.09 15.25
CA ALA A 471 -18.32 -13.58 14.28
C ALA A 471 -17.75 -13.75 12.87
N GLU A 472 -17.04 -12.74 12.35
CA GLU A 472 -16.41 -12.80 11.03
C GLU A 472 -15.31 -13.85 10.93
N GLY A 473 -14.51 -14.00 12.00
CA GLY A 473 -13.45 -14.99 12.06
C GLY A 473 -13.98 -16.42 12.02
N ILE A 474 -15.10 -16.69 12.69
CA ILE A 474 -15.78 -17.98 12.69
C ILE A 474 -16.31 -18.32 11.30
N VAL A 475 -17.02 -17.38 10.66
CA VAL A 475 -17.58 -17.57 9.31
C VAL A 475 -16.46 -17.87 8.32
N LYS A 476 -15.42 -17.02 8.28
CA LYS A 476 -14.29 -17.15 7.37
C LYS A 476 -13.56 -18.50 7.53
N ASN A 477 -13.35 -18.95 8.77
CA ASN A 477 -12.65 -20.21 9.04
C ASN A 477 -13.44 -21.42 8.53
N ILE A 478 -14.75 -21.48 8.81
CA ILE A 478 -15.61 -22.59 8.39
C ILE A 478 -15.75 -22.62 6.87
N VAL A 479 -16.00 -21.46 6.25
CA VAL A 479 -16.11 -21.34 4.79
C VAL A 479 -14.81 -21.80 4.12
N ASN A 480 -13.65 -21.32 4.57
CA ASN A 480 -12.36 -21.73 4.00
C ASN A 480 -12.09 -23.23 4.15
N ARG A 481 -12.45 -23.84 5.29
CA ARG A 481 -12.30 -25.30 5.48
C ARG A 481 -13.16 -26.10 4.50
N HIS A 482 -14.39 -25.68 4.25
CA HIS A 482 -15.27 -26.33 3.28
C HIS A 482 -14.79 -26.12 1.84
N LEU A 483 -14.30 -24.94 1.50
CA LEU A 483 -13.73 -24.66 0.17
C LEU A 483 -12.44 -25.45 -0.11
N GLN A 484 -11.62 -25.69 0.91
CA GLN A 484 -10.46 -26.58 0.79
C GLN A 484 -10.85 -28.03 0.50
N ALA A 485 -12.00 -28.48 0.99
CA ALA A 485 -12.52 -29.83 0.76
C ALA A 485 -13.25 -29.94 -0.58
N ASP A 486 -14.06 -28.95 -0.94
CA ASP A 486 -14.77 -28.85 -2.22
C ASP A 486 -14.73 -27.40 -2.76
N PRO A 487 -13.78 -27.07 -3.65
CA PRO A 487 -13.66 -25.74 -4.26
C PRO A 487 -14.91 -25.31 -5.02
N THR A 488 -15.69 -26.28 -5.52
CA THR A 488 -16.90 -25.99 -6.30
C THR A 488 -18.04 -25.39 -5.45
N LEU A 489 -17.90 -25.37 -4.12
CA LEU A 489 -18.80 -24.67 -3.21
C LEU A 489 -18.71 -23.15 -3.33
N ALA A 490 -17.61 -22.61 -3.86
CA ALA A 490 -17.43 -21.17 -4.05
C ALA A 490 -18.59 -20.56 -4.86
N ALA A 491 -18.83 -21.12 -6.04
CA ALA A 491 -19.93 -20.74 -6.92
C ALA A 491 -21.31 -20.90 -6.24
N ALA A 492 -21.47 -21.94 -5.43
CA ALA A 492 -22.74 -22.25 -4.78
C ALA A 492 -23.10 -21.22 -3.69
N LEU A 493 -22.13 -20.81 -2.87
CA LEU A 493 -22.34 -19.81 -1.80
C LEU A 493 -22.58 -18.41 -2.37
N VAL A 494 -21.83 -18.01 -3.41
CA VAL A 494 -22.07 -16.75 -4.12
C VAL A 494 -23.48 -16.74 -4.73
N ARG A 495 -23.85 -17.80 -5.45
CA ARG A 495 -25.18 -17.96 -6.04
C ARG A 495 -26.30 -17.93 -4.99
N MET A 496 -26.10 -18.55 -3.83
CA MET A 496 -27.08 -18.54 -2.76
C MET A 496 -27.40 -17.11 -2.29
N HIS A 497 -26.37 -16.26 -2.13
CA HIS A 497 -26.57 -14.87 -1.76
C HIS A 497 -27.30 -14.05 -2.84
N PHE A 498 -26.98 -14.27 -4.12
CA PHE A 498 -27.73 -13.66 -5.24
C PHE A 498 -29.21 -14.06 -5.24
N HIS A 499 -29.47 -15.36 -5.05
CA HIS A 499 -30.82 -15.90 -5.09
C HIS A 499 -31.67 -15.43 -3.91
N ASP A 500 -31.05 -15.16 -2.76
CA ASP A 500 -31.71 -14.55 -1.61
C ASP A 500 -32.09 -13.08 -1.89
N CYS A 501 -31.10 -12.27 -2.30
CA CYS A 501 -31.27 -10.83 -2.43
C CYS A 501 -32.29 -10.40 -3.51
N PHE A 502 -32.41 -11.14 -4.61
CA PHE A 502 -33.30 -10.77 -5.74
C PHE A 502 -34.74 -11.30 -5.62
N VAL A 503 -35.08 -12.01 -4.53
CA VAL A 503 -36.44 -12.55 -4.32
C VAL A 503 -37.29 -11.65 -3.42
N GLN A 504 -36.87 -11.43 -2.17
CA GLN A 504 -37.57 -10.61 -1.15
C GLN A 504 -36.68 -9.56 -0.46
N GLY A 505 -35.42 -9.45 -0.90
CA GLY A 505 -34.35 -8.69 -0.24
C GLY A 505 -33.37 -9.61 0.47
N CYS A 506 -32.18 -9.13 0.81
CA CYS A 506 -31.12 -9.94 1.44
C CYS A 506 -31.46 -10.29 2.90
N ASP A 507 -32.41 -11.19 3.11
CA ASP A 507 -33.01 -11.51 4.41
C ASP A 507 -32.93 -13.02 4.78
N ALA A 508 -32.16 -13.80 4.02
CA ALA A 508 -31.97 -15.23 4.22
C ALA A 508 -33.28 -16.06 4.14
N SER A 509 -34.28 -15.59 3.39
CA SER A 509 -35.49 -16.35 3.07
C SER A 509 -35.19 -17.66 2.33
N VAL A 510 -34.07 -17.72 1.60
CA VAL A 510 -33.68 -18.88 0.78
C VAL A 510 -33.31 -20.10 1.60
N LEU A 511 -33.00 -19.89 2.89
CA LEU A 511 -32.59 -20.95 3.81
C LEU A 511 -33.78 -21.70 4.43
N ILE A 512 -34.99 -21.11 4.41
CA ILE A 512 -36.19 -21.61 5.08
C ILE A 512 -36.69 -22.90 4.40
N ASP A 513 -36.99 -23.93 5.20
CA ASP A 513 -37.54 -25.20 4.72
C ASP A 513 -39.07 -25.11 4.50
N SER A 514 -39.57 -25.85 3.51
CA SER A 514 -41.01 -25.97 3.27
C SER A 514 -41.73 -26.64 4.44
N THR A 515 -42.96 -26.21 4.68
CA THR A 515 -43.87 -26.81 5.66
C THR A 515 -45.10 -27.39 4.96
N LYS A 516 -45.93 -28.15 5.68
CA LYS A 516 -47.16 -28.74 5.10
C LYS A 516 -48.14 -27.71 4.52
N GLY A 517 -48.07 -26.44 4.95
CA GLY A 517 -48.95 -25.36 4.50
C GLY A 517 -48.26 -24.29 3.64
N ASN A 518 -46.95 -24.41 3.37
CA ASN A 518 -46.19 -23.42 2.61
C ASN A 518 -45.00 -24.07 1.90
N THR A 519 -44.96 -23.96 0.57
CA THR A 519 -43.78 -24.31 -0.22
C THR A 519 -42.82 -23.11 -0.25
N ALA A 520 -41.68 -23.26 0.40
CA ALA A 520 -40.63 -22.24 0.48
C ALA A 520 -39.94 -22.02 -0.88
N GLU A 521 -39.26 -20.89 -1.02
CA GLU A 521 -38.53 -20.58 -2.26
C GLU A 521 -37.37 -21.53 -2.52
N LYS A 522 -36.83 -22.14 -1.47
CA LYS A 522 -35.77 -23.16 -1.52
C LYS A 522 -36.11 -24.33 -2.46
N ASP A 523 -37.39 -24.71 -2.52
CA ASP A 523 -37.89 -25.81 -3.36
C ASP A 523 -38.32 -25.36 -4.77
N SER A 524 -38.11 -24.09 -5.13
CA SER A 524 -38.40 -23.58 -6.47
C SER A 524 -37.49 -24.22 -7.53
N PRO A 525 -37.98 -24.52 -8.75
CA PRO A 525 -37.16 -24.96 -9.87
C PRO A 525 -35.92 -24.08 -10.14
N ALA A 526 -36.01 -22.77 -9.86
CA ALA A 526 -34.89 -21.84 -9.99
C ALA A 526 -33.77 -22.09 -8.97
N ASN A 527 -34.12 -22.61 -7.79
CA ASN A 527 -33.23 -22.81 -6.65
C ASN A 527 -32.72 -24.26 -6.50
N LEU A 528 -33.23 -25.22 -7.29
CA LEU A 528 -32.77 -26.63 -7.27
C LEU A 528 -31.28 -26.85 -7.60
N SER A 529 -30.59 -25.81 -8.08
CA SER A 529 -29.15 -25.81 -8.35
C SER A 529 -28.32 -25.20 -7.22
N VAL A 530 -28.96 -24.52 -6.26
CA VAL A 530 -28.30 -23.93 -5.09
C VAL A 530 -27.98 -25.04 -4.08
N ARG A 531 -26.77 -25.03 -3.52
CA ARG A 531 -26.27 -26.00 -2.54
C ARG A 531 -25.31 -25.31 -1.57
N GLY A 532 -24.80 -26.02 -0.56
CA GLY A 532 -23.93 -25.43 0.47
C GLY A 532 -24.70 -24.92 1.70
N TYR A 533 -25.97 -25.32 1.86
CA TYR A 533 -26.80 -24.95 3.00
C TYR A 533 -26.19 -25.43 4.32
N GLU A 534 -25.56 -26.60 4.30
CA GLU A 534 -24.85 -27.21 5.42
C GLU A 534 -23.70 -26.36 5.95
N VAL A 535 -23.05 -25.55 5.10
CA VAL A 535 -21.98 -24.64 5.52
C VAL A 535 -22.56 -23.52 6.38
N ILE A 536 -23.70 -22.96 5.96
CA ILE A 536 -24.40 -21.89 6.68
C ILE A 536 -24.96 -22.41 8.01
N ASP A 537 -25.50 -23.63 8.01
CA ASP A 537 -26.00 -24.29 9.22
C ASP A 537 -24.88 -24.51 10.25
N GLU A 538 -23.70 -24.99 9.81
CA GLU A 538 -22.55 -25.20 10.70
C GLU A 538 -22.01 -23.87 11.25
N VAL A 539 -21.94 -22.83 10.42
CA VAL A 539 -21.56 -21.49 10.88
C VAL A 539 -22.55 -20.98 11.94
N LYS A 540 -23.85 -21.14 11.69
CA LYS A 540 -24.88 -20.71 12.63
C LYS A 540 -24.79 -21.45 13.95
N GLU A 541 -24.60 -22.77 13.93
CA GLU A 541 -24.44 -23.58 15.14
C GLU A 541 -23.25 -23.09 15.99
N GLN A 542 -22.09 -22.84 15.36
CA GLN A 542 -20.92 -22.32 16.06
C GLN A 542 -21.12 -20.91 16.61
N LEU A 543 -21.82 -20.04 15.88
CA LEU A 543 -22.14 -18.70 16.34
C LEU A 543 -23.14 -18.70 17.48
N GLU A 544 -24.14 -19.59 17.49
CA GLU A 544 -25.09 -19.70 18.61
C GLU A 544 -24.42 -20.24 19.89
N ILE A 545 -23.35 -21.04 19.78
CA ILE A 545 -22.54 -21.45 20.94
C ILE A 545 -21.77 -20.25 21.52
N GLN A 546 -21.25 -19.37 20.68
CA GLN A 546 -20.37 -18.26 21.10
C GLN A 546 -21.13 -16.99 21.48
N CYS A 547 -22.13 -16.61 20.69
CA CYS A 547 -22.94 -15.41 20.86
C CYS A 547 -24.42 -15.67 20.48
N PRO A 548 -25.17 -16.36 21.37
CA PRO A 548 -26.52 -16.80 21.09
C PRO A 548 -27.48 -15.64 20.79
N GLY A 549 -28.25 -15.77 19.71
CA GLY A 549 -29.26 -14.79 19.29
C GLY A 549 -28.72 -13.45 18.77
N VAL A 550 -27.42 -13.35 18.49
CA VAL A 550 -26.79 -12.08 18.04
C VAL A 550 -26.70 -11.98 16.52
N VAL A 551 -26.18 -13.02 15.85
CA VAL A 551 -25.84 -12.98 14.41
C VAL A 551 -26.99 -13.55 13.56
N SER A 552 -27.47 -12.78 12.58
CA SER A 552 -28.52 -13.23 11.66
C SER A 552 -27.99 -14.17 10.58
N CYS A 553 -28.86 -15.02 10.04
CA CYS A 553 -28.52 -15.87 8.90
C CYS A 553 -28.28 -15.05 7.63
N ALA A 554 -28.96 -13.92 7.48
CA ALA A 554 -28.75 -12.95 6.39
C ALA A 554 -27.31 -12.41 6.35
N ASP A 555 -26.73 -12.05 7.50
CA ASP A 555 -25.34 -11.63 7.56
C ASP A 555 -24.37 -12.80 7.35
N ILE A 556 -24.71 -14.00 7.82
CA ILE A 556 -23.89 -15.21 7.55
C ILE A 556 -23.82 -15.47 6.04
N LEU A 557 -24.93 -15.38 5.30
CA LEU A 557 -24.94 -15.54 3.84
C LEU A 557 -24.05 -14.52 3.14
N ALA A 558 -24.17 -13.25 3.52
CA ALA A 558 -23.38 -12.19 2.91
C ALA A 558 -21.87 -12.37 3.20
N MET A 559 -21.51 -12.71 4.45
CA MET A 559 -20.11 -12.99 4.83
C MET A 559 -19.57 -14.23 4.11
N ALA A 560 -20.37 -15.30 4.03
CA ALA A 560 -19.98 -16.53 3.36
C ALA A 560 -19.78 -16.33 1.86
N ALA A 561 -20.63 -15.56 1.18
CA ALA A 561 -20.47 -15.24 -0.24
C ALA A 561 -19.20 -14.41 -0.50
N ARG A 562 -18.89 -13.43 0.36
CA ARG A 562 -17.63 -12.67 0.30
C ARG A 562 -16.42 -13.61 0.42
N ASP A 563 -16.40 -14.42 1.46
CA ASP A 563 -15.25 -15.30 1.76
C ASP A 563 -15.11 -16.42 0.72
N ALA A 564 -16.22 -16.84 0.10
CA ALA A 564 -16.25 -17.87 -0.93
C ALA A 564 -15.80 -17.40 -2.32
N ALA A 565 -15.96 -16.12 -2.64
CA ALA A 565 -15.58 -15.59 -3.96
C ALA A 565 -14.08 -15.72 -4.24
N GLY A 566 -13.20 -15.77 -3.21
CA GLY A 566 -11.77 -16.08 -3.35
C GLY A 566 -10.91 -15.07 -4.12
N GLY A 567 -11.52 -14.11 -4.82
CA GLY A 567 -10.85 -13.03 -5.57
C GLY A 567 -10.78 -11.74 -4.76
N PRO A 568 -11.66 -10.75 -5.01
CA PRO A 568 -11.58 -9.46 -4.35
C PRO A 568 -11.91 -9.52 -2.84
N VAL A 569 -11.08 -8.87 -2.02
CA VAL A 569 -11.32 -8.74 -0.57
C VAL A 569 -12.01 -7.41 -0.28
N TYR A 570 -13.20 -7.46 0.32
CA TYR A 570 -13.99 -6.27 0.65
C TYR A 570 -14.78 -6.47 1.94
N ASP A 571 -14.98 -5.39 2.71
CA ASP A 571 -15.84 -5.44 3.89
C ASP A 571 -17.30 -5.22 3.54
N ILE A 572 -18.17 -5.93 4.24
CA ILE A 572 -19.62 -5.80 4.10
C ILE A 572 -20.22 -5.15 5.37
N PRO A 573 -21.18 -4.24 5.24
CA PRO A 573 -21.92 -3.74 6.40
C PRO A 573 -22.80 -4.86 6.95
N LYS A 574 -22.94 -4.92 8.28
CA LYS A 574 -23.66 -5.96 9.03
C LYS A 574 -24.78 -5.36 9.88
N GLY A 575 -25.61 -6.24 10.42
CA GLY A 575 -26.80 -5.91 11.20
C GLY A 575 -28.11 -6.25 10.48
N ARG A 576 -28.07 -7.05 9.41
CA ARG A 576 -29.28 -7.48 8.70
C ARG A 576 -30.15 -8.31 9.63
N LYS A 577 -31.47 -8.23 9.47
CA LYS A 577 -32.41 -9.13 10.13
C LYS A 577 -32.95 -10.15 9.15
N ASP A 578 -33.20 -11.35 9.66
CA ASP A 578 -33.78 -12.46 8.93
C ASP A 578 -35.25 -12.19 8.61
N GLY A 579 -35.64 -12.54 7.38
CA GLY A 579 -37.01 -12.44 6.90
C GLY A 579 -37.90 -13.53 7.49
N THR A 580 -39.19 -13.22 7.68
CA THR A 580 -40.19 -14.16 8.20
C THR A 580 -41.11 -14.71 7.11
N ARG A 581 -40.71 -14.59 5.84
CA ARG A 581 -41.48 -15.05 4.68
C ARG A 581 -40.56 -15.71 3.67
N SER A 582 -40.93 -16.89 3.20
CA SER A 582 -40.30 -17.58 2.07
C SER A 582 -41.38 -18.33 1.30
N ARG A 583 -41.63 -17.95 0.04
CA ARG A 583 -42.67 -18.58 -0.80
C ARG A 583 -42.15 -18.82 -2.22
N ILE A 584 -42.50 -19.97 -2.78
CA ILE A 584 -42.13 -20.35 -4.15
C ILE A 584 -42.54 -19.32 -5.20
N GLU A 585 -43.68 -18.64 -5.03
CA GLU A 585 -44.20 -17.62 -5.96
C GLU A 585 -43.28 -16.42 -6.11
N ASP A 586 -42.51 -16.09 -5.06
CA ASP A 586 -41.64 -14.91 -5.04
C ASP A 586 -40.41 -15.11 -5.96
N THR A 587 -40.09 -16.35 -6.33
CA THR A 587 -38.95 -16.67 -7.24
C THR A 587 -39.14 -16.18 -8.68
N ILE A 588 -40.33 -15.67 -9.04
CA ILE A 588 -40.57 -14.99 -10.32
C ILE A 588 -39.72 -13.71 -10.49
N ASN A 589 -39.24 -13.14 -9.39
CA ASN A 589 -38.38 -11.95 -9.40
C ASN A 589 -36.93 -12.27 -9.82
N LEU A 590 -36.53 -13.54 -9.85
CA LEU A 590 -35.19 -13.93 -10.29
C LEU A 590 -35.04 -13.77 -11.81
N PRO A 591 -33.96 -13.12 -12.29
CA PRO A 591 -33.72 -12.99 -13.73
C PRO A 591 -33.46 -14.36 -14.36
N PRO A 592 -34.26 -14.81 -15.36
CA PRO A 592 -34.01 -16.08 -16.01
C PRO A 592 -32.80 -16.00 -16.95
N PRO A 593 -32.08 -17.11 -17.16
CA PRO A 593 -30.87 -17.15 -18.00
C PRO A 593 -31.14 -16.88 -19.49
N THR A 594 -32.41 -16.79 -19.88
CA THR A 594 -32.92 -16.59 -21.24
C THR A 594 -33.24 -15.13 -21.57
N LEU A 595 -33.12 -14.19 -20.62
CA LEU A 595 -33.32 -12.76 -20.91
C LEU A 595 -32.19 -12.19 -21.77
N ASN A 596 -32.50 -11.20 -22.60
CA ASN A 596 -31.47 -10.42 -23.29
C ASN A 596 -30.96 -9.24 -22.43
N SER A 597 -29.81 -8.67 -22.79
CA SER A 597 -29.21 -7.51 -22.11
C SER A 597 -30.15 -6.33 -21.88
N SER A 598 -31.06 -6.02 -22.80
CA SER A 598 -32.00 -4.89 -22.64
C SER A 598 -32.99 -5.16 -21.51
N GLU A 599 -33.48 -6.40 -21.42
CA GLU A 599 -34.37 -6.85 -20.35
C GLU A 599 -33.64 -6.93 -19.01
N LEU A 600 -32.40 -7.43 -19.00
CA LEU A 600 -31.55 -7.47 -17.81
C LEU A 600 -31.26 -6.06 -17.28
N ILE A 601 -30.87 -5.11 -18.15
CA ILE A 601 -30.63 -3.71 -17.76
C ILE A 601 -31.91 -3.10 -17.15
N ARG A 602 -33.09 -3.43 -17.69
CA ARG A 602 -34.36 -2.95 -17.14
C ARG A 602 -34.66 -3.57 -15.77
N LEU A 603 -34.48 -4.89 -15.62
CA LEU A 603 -34.75 -5.61 -14.37
C LEU A 603 -33.81 -5.16 -13.24
N PHE A 604 -32.50 -5.16 -13.50
CA PHE A 604 -31.50 -4.67 -12.54
C PHE A 604 -31.68 -3.18 -12.25
N GLY A 605 -32.08 -2.39 -13.25
CA GLY A 605 -32.41 -0.97 -13.08
C GLY A 605 -33.60 -0.71 -12.14
N GLN A 606 -34.56 -1.63 -12.02
CA GLN A 606 -35.66 -1.52 -11.04
C GLN A 606 -35.16 -1.58 -9.60
N HIS A 607 -34.05 -2.29 -9.37
CA HIS A 607 -33.37 -2.38 -8.07
C HIS A 607 -32.23 -1.35 -7.94
N GLY A 608 -32.18 -0.35 -8.83
CA GLY A 608 -31.23 0.76 -8.75
C GLY A 608 -29.81 0.43 -9.26
N PHE A 609 -29.62 -0.69 -9.96
CA PHE A 609 -28.32 -1.03 -10.55
C PHE A 609 -28.11 -0.40 -11.93
N THR A 610 -26.88 0.01 -12.18
CA THR A 610 -26.41 0.45 -13.49
C THR A 610 -26.08 -0.74 -14.39
N ALA A 611 -25.97 -0.48 -15.69
CA ALA A 611 -25.52 -1.50 -16.64
C ALA A 611 -24.10 -2.01 -16.32
N GLN A 612 -23.24 -1.18 -15.71
CA GLN A 612 -21.88 -1.55 -15.32
C GLN A 612 -21.88 -2.50 -14.12
N GLU A 613 -22.66 -2.20 -13.09
CA GLU A 613 -22.80 -3.06 -11.91
C GLU A 613 -23.45 -4.39 -12.29
N MET A 614 -24.45 -4.39 -13.18
CA MET A 614 -25.04 -5.63 -13.70
C MET A 614 -24.00 -6.51 -14.41
N VAL A 615 -23.18 -5.92 -15.31
CA VAL A 615 -22.11 -6.66 -16.02
C VAL A 615 -21.05 -7.16 -15.05
N ALA A 616 -20.74 -6.39 -14.00
CA ALA A 616 -19.82 -6.82 -12.94
C ALA A 616 -20.39 -8.03 -12.20
N LEU A 617 -21.64 -7.97 -11.72
CA LEU A 617 -22.30 -9.08 -11.02
C LEU A 617 -22.38 -10.36 -11.87
N SER A 618 -22.63 -10.23 -13.19
CA SER A 618 -22.56 -11.38 -14.12
C SER A 618 -21.17 -12.03 -14.18
N GLY A 619 -20.11 -11.28 -13.83
CA GLY A 619 -18.76 -11.82 -13.72
C GLY A 619 -18.60 -12.88 -12.63
N ALA A 620 -19.54 -13.01 -11.67
CA ALA A 620 -19.57 -14.13 -10.74
C ALA A 620 -19.65 -15.50 -11.45
N HIS A 621 -20.13 -15.53 -12.70
CA HIS A 621 -20.13 -16.75 -13.52
C HIS A 621 -18.74 -17.25 -13.90
N THR A 622 -17.65 -16.52 -13.61
CA THR A 622 -16.30 -17.11 -13.66
C THR A 622 -16.17 -18.34 -12.74
N LEU A 623 -16.97 -18.38 -11.67
CA LEU A 623 -17.06 -19.54 -10.78
C LEU A 623 -18.20 -20.47 -11.20
N GLY A 624 -17.88 -21.75 -11.33
CA GLY A 624 -18.85 -22.84 -11.39
C GLY A 624 -19.29 -23.28 -12.78
N VAL A 625 -20.49 -23.86 -12.84
CA VAL A 625 -21.01 -24.58 -14.00
C VAL A 625 -22.50 -24.30 -14.21
N ALA A 626 -22.95 -24.35 -15.46
CA ALA A 626 -24.36 -24.38 -15.82
C ALA A 626 -24.79 -25.82 -16.16
N ARG A 627 -26.02 -26.18 -15.77
CA ARG A 627 -26.67 -27.41 -16.24
C ARG A 627 -27.25 -27.19 -17.63
N CYS A 628 -27.25 -28.23 -18.45
CA CYS A 628 -27.82 -28.22 -19.80
C CYS A 628 -29.26 -27.69 -19.85
N SER A 629 -30.09 -27.98 -18.84
CA SER A 629 -31.45 -27.43 -18.72
C SER A 629 -31.52 -25.90 -18.84
N SER A 630 -30.47 -25.18 -18.46
CA SER A 630 -30.44 -23.71 -18.46
C SER A 630 -30.13 -23.09 -19.83
N PHE A 631 -29.51 -23.83 -20.76
CA PHE A 631 -29.05 -23.29 -22.06
C PHE A 631 -29.35 -24.17 -23.27
N LYS A 632 -29.96 -25.35 -23.10
CA LYS A 632 -30.30 -26.27 -24.21
C LYS A 632 -31.19 -25.64 -25.28
N HIS A 633 -32.04 -24.68 -24.92
CA HIS A 633 -32.88 -23.91 -25.86
C HIS A 633 -32.06 -23.15 -26.92
N ARG A 634 -30.77 -22.90 -26.68
CA ARG A 634 -29.85 -22.26 -27.64
C ARG A 634 -29.29 -23.23 -28.68
N LEU A 635 -29.43 -24.53 -28.47
CA LEU A 635 -28.73 -25.57 -29.22
C LEU A 635 -29.60 -26.27 -30.27
N SER A 636 -30.92 -26.01 -30.27
CA SER A 636 -31.89 -26.56 -31.23
C SER A 636 -33.19 -25.77 -31.18
N ASN A 637 -33.86 -25.56 -32.31
CA ASN A 637 -35.10 -24.79 -32.42
C ASN A 637 -35.03 -23.39 -31.76
N PHE A 638 -33.92 -22.67 -31.96
CA PHE A 638 -33.71 -21.37 -31.32
C PHE A 638 -34.74 -20.30 -31.73
N ASP A 639 -34.94 -20.10 -33.03
CA ASP A 639 -35.98 -19.21 -33.57
C ASP A 639 -36.57 -19.73 -34.90
N SER A 640 -37.50 -18.99 -35.50
CA SER A 640 -38.17 -19.40 -36.76
C SER A 640 -37.24 -19.48 -37.98
N THR A 641 -36.04 -18.92 -37.90
CA THR A 641 -35.05 -18.80 -38.98
C THR A 641 -33.71 -19.46 -38.68
N HIS A 642 -33.42 -19.80 -37.42
CA HIS A 642 -32.16 -20.38 -36.95
C HIS A 642 -32.43 -21.57 -36.03
N ASP A 643 -31.82 -22.72 -36.35
CA ASP A 643 -31.90 -23.91 -35.50
C ASP A 643 -31.02 -23.78 -34.23
N VAL A 644 -29.85 -23.16 -34.36
CA VAL A 644 -28.91 -22.89 -33.26
C VAL A 644 -28.75 -21.38 -33.10
N ASP A 645 -28.55 -20.91 -31.87
CA ASP A 645 -28.32 -19.50 -31.57
C ASP A 645 -27.15 -18.92 -32.39
N PRO A 646 -27.39 -17.90 -33.25
CA PRO A 646 -26.37 -17.35 -34.13
C PRO A 646 -25.29 -16.54 -33.39
N THR A 647 -25.50 -16.22 -32.11
CA THR A 647 -24.53 -15.51 -31.27
C THR A 647 -23.48 -16.42 -30.64
N LEU A 648 -23.62 -17.74 -30.80
CA LEU A 648 -22.74 -18.76 -30.25
C LEU A 648 -21.74 -19.23 -31.31
N ASP A 649 -20.47 -19.42 -30.94
CA ASP A 649 -19.48 -20.01 -31.84
C ASP A 649 -19.92 -21.40 -32.34
N ALA A 650 -19.75 -21.65 -33.64
CA ALA A 650 -20.26 -22.85 -34.28
C ALA A 650 -19.55 -24.14 -33.83
N GLN A 651 -18.28 -24.08 -33.43
CA GLN A 651 -17.57 -25.24 -32.89
C GLN A 651 -17.94 -25.49 -31.43
N PHE A 652 -18.07 -24.41 -30.65
CA PHE A 652 -18.51 -24.48 -29.27
C PHE A 652 -19.95 -25.01 -29.15
N ALA A 653 -20.87 -24.53 -29.99
CA ALA A 653 -22.24 -25.03 -30.06
C ALA A 653 -22.31 -26.55 -30.28
N LYS A 654 -21.50 -27.09 -31.19
CA LYS A 654 -21.40 -28.55 -31.42
C LYS A 654 -20.91 -29.30 -30.19
N THR A 655 -20.00 -28.70 -29.42
CA THR A 655 -19.49 -29.27 -28.17
C THR A 655 -20.58 -29.31 -27.10
N LEU A 656 -21.34 -28.23 -26.96
CA LEU A 656 -22.48 -28.15 -26.04
C LEU A 656 -23.59 -29.15 -26.43
N SER A 657 -23.94 -29.25 -27.72
CA SER A 657 -24.97 -30.19 -28.19
C SER A 657 -24.59 -31.64 -27.89
N LYS A 658 -23.32 -32.02 -28.04
CA LYS A 658 -22.83 -33.35 -27.67
C LYS A 658 -22.92 -33.61 -26.17
N ARG A 659 -22.55 -32.62 -25.35
CA ARG A 659 -22.59 -32.72 -23.88
C ARG A 659 -24.03 -32.85 -23.36
N CYS A 660 -24.95 -32.09 -23.94
CA CYS A 660 -26.36 -32.06 -23.56
C CYS A 660 -27.23 -33.15 -24.21
N ALA A 661 -26.69 -33.93 -25.16
CA ALA A 661 -27.39 -35.07 -25.75
C ALA A 661 -27.66 -36.18 -24.73
N ASN A 662 -26.82 -36.31 -23.70
CA ASN A 662 -26.86 -37.42 -22.74
C ASN A 662 -27.84 -37.21 -21.57
N SER A 663 -27.91 -35.99 -21.03
CA SER A 663 -28.76 -35.67 -19.87
C SER A 663 -28.95 -34.16 -19.74
N ASP A 664 -30.16 -33.74 -19.33
CA ASP A 664 -30.43 -32.34 -18.95
C ASP A 664 -29.70 -31.95 -17.64
N LYS A 665 -29.19 -32.93 -16.89
CA LYS A 665 -28.37 -32.73 -15.68
C LYS A 665 -26.87 -32.60 -15.98
N SER A 666 -26.43 -32.79 -17.23
CA SER A 666 -25.02 -32.60 -17.59
C SER A 666 -24.58 -31.16 -17.32
N GLU A 667 -23.37 -30.98 -16.82
CA GLU A 667 -22.82 -29.69 -16.41
C GLU A 667 -21.73 -29.21 -17.38
N GLN A 668 -21.69 -27.90 -17.61
CA GLN A 668 -20.71 -27.20 -18.44
C GLN A 668 -20.15 -26.00 -17.65
N ALA A 669 -18.83 -25.91 -17.55
CA ALA A 669 -18.16 -24.74 -16.98
C ALA A 669 -18.40 -23.49 -17.84
N PHE A 670 -18.51 -22.33 -17.19
CA PHE A 670 -18.70 -21.05 -17.85
C PHE A 670 -17.42 -20.55 -18.56
N ASP A 671 -16.26 -20.85 -17.99
CA ASP A 671 -14.94 -20.57 -18.55
C ASP A 671 -13.95 -21.73 -18.28
N ASN A 672 -12.65 -21.52 -18.52
CA ASN A 672 -11.63 -22.55 -18.31
C ASN A 672 -11.17 -22.67 -16.85
N THR A 673 -11.52 -21.70 -16.02
CA THR A 673 -11.01 -21.48 -14.65
C THR A 673 -12.13 -21.53 -13.61
N LYS A 674 -13.11 -22.44 -13.80
CA LYS A 674 -14.32 -22.61 -12.96
C LYS A 674 -14.19 -22.60 -11.42
N ASP A 675 -12.99 -22.78 -10.87
CA ASP A 675 -12.71 -22.83 -9.43
C ASP A 675 -11.84 -21.63 -8.95
N SER A 676 -11.55 -20.68 -9.85
CA SER A 676 -10.73 -19.48 -9.63
C SER A 676 -11.52 -18.25 -10.05
N PHE A 677 -11.47 -17.18 -9.26
CA PHE A 677 -12.16 -15.94 -9.57
C PHE A 677 -11.24 -15.02 -10.38
N ASP A 678 -11.43 -14.96 -11.69
CA ASP A 678 -10.62 -14.16 -12.62
C ASP A 678 -11.50 -13.52 -13.71
N ASN A 679 -10.90 -13.04 -14.81
CA ASN A 679 -11.60 -12.40 -15.91
C ASN A 679 -11.71 -13.27 -17.19
N ASP A 680 -11.41 -14.58 -17.14
CA ASP A 680 -11.52 -15.50 -18.29
C ASP A 680 -12.95 -15.59 -18.85
N TYR A 681 -13.94 -15.50 -17.96
CA TYR A 681 -15.35 -15.32 -18.33
C TYR A 681 -15.56 -14.25 -19.42
N TYR A 682 -14.95 -13.07 -19.28
CA TYR A 682 -15.13 -11.98 -20.25
C TYR A 682 -14.40 -12.24 -21.58
N TYR A 683 -13.24 -12.91 -21.55
CA TYR A 683 -12.59 -13.39 -22.77
C TYR A 683 -13.46 -14.43 -23.50
N GLY A 684 -14.15 -15.28 -22.74
CA GLY A 684 -15.13 -16.24 -23.27
C GLY A 684 -16.28 -15.54 -24.02
N LEU A 685 -16.80 -14.44 -23.49
CA LEU A 685 -17.85 -13.64 -24.15
C LEU A 685 -17.36 -13.00 -25.47
N GLN A 686 -16.11 -12.49 -25.50
CA GLN A 686 -15.50 -11.91 -26.71
C GLN A 686 -15.32 -12.94 -27.83
N ARG A 687 -15.13 -14.21 -27.47
CA ARG A 687 -14.98 -15.35 -28.40
C ARG A 687 -16.31 -15.99 -28.79
N ASN A 688 -17.44 -15.41 -28.39
CA ASN A 688 -18.78 -15.97 -28.60
C ASN A 688 -18.96 -17.36 -27.95
N THR A 689 -18.30 -17.60 -26.82
CA THR A 689 -18.34 -18.87 -26.06
C THR A 689 -19.10 -18.77 -24.73
N GLY A 690 -19.90 -17.72 -24.53
CA GLY A 690 -20.79 -17.59 -23.37
C GLY A 690 -21.84 -18.70 -23.35
N VAL A 691 -21.94 -19.41 -22.21
CA VAL A 691 -22.82 -20.58 -22.07
C VAL A 691 -24.30 -20.18 -22.01
N LEU A 692 -24.65 -19.19 -21.20
CA LEU A 692 -26.03 -18.70 -21.09
C LEU A 692 -26.32 -17.64 -22.16
N PHE A 693 -27.59 -17.54 -22.54
CA PHE A 693 -28.04 -16.53 -23.49
C PHE A 693 -27.87 -15.12 -22.89
N SER A 694 -28.33 -14.95 -21.65
CA SER A 694 -28.13 -13.73 -20.84
C SER A 694 -26.69 -13.22 -20.88
N ASP A 695 -25.72 -14.08 -20.60
CA ASP A 695 -24.29 -13.74 -20.59
C ASP A 695 -23.77 -13.33 -21.98
N GLN A 696 -24.03 -14.14 -23.01
CA GLN A 696 -23.53 -13.86 -24.36
C GLN A 696 -24.11 -12.55 -24.92
N THR A 697 -25.34 -12.19 -24.54
CA THR A 697 -25.95 -10.93 -24.98
C THR A 697 -25.26 -9.69 -24.42
N LEU A 698 -24.47 -9.80 -23.33
CA LEU A 698 -23.74 -8.66 -22.73
C LEU A 698 -22.70 -8.10 -23.72
N TYR A 699 -22.01 -8.97 -24.45
CA TYR A 699 -21.04 -8.56 -25.47
C TYR A 699 -21.73 -8.06 -26.76
N ASN A 700 -22.92 -8.58 -27.06
CA ASN A 700 -23.67 -8.23 -28.27
C ASN A 700 -24.40 -6.88 -28.16
N HIS A 701 -24.64 -6.37 -26.96
CA HIS A 701 -25.39 -5.14 -26.75
C HIS A 701 -24.46 -3.90 -26.69
N PRO A 702 -24.74 -2.80 -27.44
CA PRO A 702 -23.83 -1.65 -27.55
C PRO A 702 -23.47 -0.98 -26.22
N ARG A 703 -24.40 -0.94 -25.26
CA ARG A 703 -24.22 -0.28 -23.95
C ARG A 703 -23.30 -1.05 -23.00
N THR A 704 -23.20 -2.37 -23.15
CA THR A 704 -22.48 -3.27 -22.24
C THR A 704 -21.19 -3.81 -22.87
N ARG A 705 -21.09 -3.83 -24.21
CA ARG A 705 -19.90 -4.29 -24.94
C ARG A 705 -18.61 -3.60 -24.51
N GLY A 706 -18.65 -2.27 -24.35
CA GLY A 706 -17.48 -1.51 -23.89
C GLY A 706 -17.01 -1.91 -22.49
N ILE A 707 -17.96 -2.25 -21.62
CA ILE A 707 -17.72 -2.67 -20.23
C ILE A 707 -17.11 -4.08 -20.21
N VAL A 708 -17.68 -5.01 -20.98
CA VAL A 708 -17.13 -6.37 -21.16
C VAL A 708 -15.69 -6.32 -21.67
N ASN A 709 -15.40 -5.44 -22.65
CA ASN A 709 -14.04 -5.26 -23.16
C ASN A 709 -13.08 -4.69 -22.10
N ALA A 710 -13.55 -3.73 -21.29
CA ALA A 710 -12.74 -3.15 -20.22
C ALA A 710 -12.39 -4.20 -19.15
N TYR A 711 -13.35 -5.03 -18.74
CA TYR A 711 -13.13 -6.09 -17.75
C TYR A 711 -12.27 -7.25 -18.29
N ALA A 712 -12.40 -7.61 -19.56
CA ALA A 712 -11.48 -8.54 -20.22
C ALA A 712 -10.05 -7.98 -20.27
N PHE A 713 -9.87 -6.67 -20.50
CA PHE A 713 -8.54 -6.06 -20.56
C PHE A 713 -7.91 -5.81 -19.18
N ASN A 714 -8.72 -5.46 -18.18
CA ASN A 714 -8.26 -5.05 -16.86
C ASN A 714 -9.02 -5.79 -15.74
N GLN A 715 -8.40 -6.84 -15.23
CA GLN A 715 -8.93 -7.65 -14.12
C GLN A 715 -9.10 -6.84 -12.83
N ALA A 716 -8.21 -5.88 -12.53
CA ALA A 716 -8.31 -5.07 -11.32
C ALA A 716 -9.56 -4.16 -11.34
N MET A 717 -9.90 -3.61 -12.51
CA MET A 717 -11.13 -2.84 -12.70
C MET A 717 -12.38 -3.71 -12.49
N PHE A 718 -12.40 -4.91 -13.09
CA PHE A 718 -13.47 -5.88 -12.83
C PHE A 718 -13.61 -6.19 -11.34
N PHE A 719 -12.51 -6.49 -10.66
CA PHE A 719 -12.53 -6.81 -9.22
C PHE A 719 -13.04 -5.66 -8.37
N LEU A 720 -12.68 -4.41 -8.69
CA LEU A 720 -13.18 -3.24 -7.97
C LEU A 720 -14.69 -3.07 -8.17
N ASP A 721 -15.17 -3.13 -9.41
CA ASP A 721 -16.58 -2.93 -9.72
C ASP A 721 -17.45 -4.09 -9.20
N PHE A 722 -16.91 -5.31 -9.19
CA PHE A 722 -17.57 -6.48 -8.59
C PHE A 722 -17.80 -6.29 -7.09
N GLN A 723 -16.81 -5.79 -6.36
CA GLN A 723 -16.94 -5.51 -4.92
C GLN A 723 -18.06 -4.51 -4.65
N GLN A 724 -18.06 -3.40 -5.38
CA GLN A 724 -19.06 -2.35 -5.19
C GLN A 724 -20.46 -2.87 -5.50
N ALA A 725 -20.61 -3.64 -6.57
CA ALA A 725 -21.88 -4.22 -6.95
C ALA A 725 -22.36 -5.28 -5.93
N MET A 726 -21.47 -6.11 -5.40
CA MET A 726 -21.80 -7.10 -4.36
C MET A 726 -22.22 -6.42 -3.05
N ILE A 727 -21.51 -5.37 -2.61
CA ILE A 727 -21.90 -4.59 -1.43
C ILE A 727 -23.28 -3.97 -1.63
N LYS A 728 -23.53 -3.35 -2.79
CA LYS A 728 -24.82 -2.74 -3.12
C LYS A 728 -25.95 -3.77 -3.18
N MET A 729 -25.69 -4.95 -3.74
CA MET A 729 -26.63 -6.07 -3.71
C MET A 729 -26.96 -6.45 -2.27
N GLY A 730 -25.97 -6.57 -1.40
CA GLY A 730 -26.17 -6.85 0.02
C GLY A 730 -27.00 -5.80 0.79
N LEU A 731 -27.36 -4.68 0.17
CA LEU A 731 -28.20 -3.61 0.75
C LEU A 731 -29.64 -3.61 0.23
N LEU A 732 -30.01 -4.56 -0.63
CA LEU A 732 -31.36 -4.64 -1.19
C LEU A 732 -32.39 -5.05 -0.13
N ASP A 733 -33.39 -4.19 0.06
CA ASP A 733 -34.60 -4.43 0.86
C ASP A 733 -34.36 -5.05 2.26
N VAL A 734 -33.25 -4.63 2.89
CA VAL A 734 -32.82 -5.08 4.22
C VAL A 734 -33.89 -4.81 5.27
N LYS A 735 -34.19 -5.82 6.08
CA LYS A 735 -35.14 -5.69 7.20
C LYS A 735 -34.43 -5.10 8.42
N GLU A 736 -35.00 -4.04 8.99
CA GLU A 736 -34.49 -3.35 10.18
C GLU A 736 -35.53 -3.33 11.31
N GLY A 737 -35.05 -3.31 12.56
CA GLY A 737 -35.91 -3.20 13.75
C GLY A 737 -36.93 -4.33 13.86
N SER A 738 -38.21 -3.97 14.00
CA SER A 738 -39.33 -4.92 14.15
C SER A 738 -39.75 -5.62 12.86
N LYS A 739 -39.10 -5.32 11.72
CA LYS A 739 -39.46 -5.88 10.40
C LYS A 739 -38.79 -7.23 10.10
N GLY A 740 -37.89 -7.70 10.96
CA GLY A 740 -37.23 -8.99 10.84
C GLY A 740 -36.77 -9.51 12.20
N GLU A 741 -36.13 -10.68 12.21
CA GLU A 741 -35.70 -11.35 13.44
C GLU A 741 -34.23 -11.82 13.37
N VAL A 742 -33.74 -12.44 14.45
CA VAL A 742 -32.51 -13.24 14.41
C VAL A 742 -32.94 -14.67 14.69
N ARG A 743 -32.91 -15.53 13.67
CA ARG A 743 -33.33 -16.93 13.81
C ARG A 743 -32.32 -17.70 14.63
N ALA A 744 -32.75 -18.60 15.52
CA ALA A 744 -31.85 -19.54 16.19
C ALA A 744 -31.37 -20.64 15.23
N ASN A 745 -32.19 -21.00 14.25
CA ASN A 745 -31.88 -21.97 13.21
C ASN A 745 -32.29 -21.39 11.85
N CYS A 746 -31.36 -21.33 10.91
CA CYS A 746 -31.59 -20.69 9.61
C CYS A 746 -32.68 -21.35 8.75
N ARG A 747 -33.10 -22.58 9.07
CA ARG A 747 -34.11 -23.33 8.33
C ARG A 747 -35.54 -23.08 8.77
N ILE A 748 -35.74 -22.48 9.95
CA ILE A 748 -37.07 -22.26 10.54
C ILE A 748 -37.21 -20.82 11.05
N ILE A 749 -38.43 -20.30 10.94
CA ILE A 749 -38.83 -19.03 11.58
C ILE A 749 -39.00 -19.31 13.08
N ASN A 750 -38.60 -18.38 13.96
CA ASN A 750 -38.64 -18.61 15.42
C ASN A 750 -40.05 -18.81 15.97
#